data_AF-A0A1F4XL28-F1
#
_entry.id   AF-A0A1F4XL28-F1
#
_cell.length_a   1.000
_cell.length_b   1.000
_cell.length_c   1.000
_cell.angle_alpha   90.00
_cell.angle_beta   90.00
_cell.angle_gamma   90.00
#
_symmetry.space_group_name_H-M   'P 1'
#
loop_
_entity.id
_entity.type
_entity.pdbx_description
1 polymer ?
#
loop_
_entity_poly.entity_id
_entity_poly.type
_entity_poly.pdbx_seq_one_letter_code
_entity_poly.pdbx_strand_id
1 'polypeptide(L)'
;MEIPSPIPKSPEKLSFYPKRQADAVQDSIDKIVALSTGVERPLQLSETEKEQVLTEENQLGEKLEKVFDLKINNVTLYVDFFLTPQGKKIMEELFPEEVIPSDILELKKLLLKKQSIFADKDFYRKYFSTTVGQEKLKKLFKDKVPTDVAEIPTFIASNEKQLKGKALDEFKGDTLKHYDSEIAKKLAVNADGTLSITDGKIPDTITIGLNPDTVLKKYQGYRELRSQIKKELNSLKSAEASELSKARTEILKMYLTRINELIAENYPELYYITKKAQLMGPENLLGSEKQLIEGLVGSKNIDKSLSRFDKLIHGADIETTGEHPQVSTQLKTTAQSIKEVRQKLAVVNKDEKIREKGLDPEKLSSVMISAEERQQWGEEVLKAYGILSEMPASEFDSQRPGPAPDNNWQFVIRSDRSTMAVDGKQKVIFDAEKTRPIEKALAVGITHEIEGHVLQHLNKQLLPFRLFKKVGGGRQSVFAEAGAVYNESLFIKENFGYDRIPGGAYVSAMEERLRGGNYLNCVKAFYEAKLPAITHKYTDLSTPQAKKEMETLKVEAIDRAKRLFRGADLNSDESPSSYLRSSKDSAYLEQDIVTDYLVASNLQALAYIAGINLDNAVTLMKLGMLDLSKIQTPKFVAKDIWERIKGRFALEEASEETKS
;
A
#
# COMPACT_ATOMS: atom_id res chain seq x y z
N MET A 1 -5.35 -15.02 21.63
CA MET A 1 -6.48 -14.19 21.14
C MET A 1 -7.64 -15.14 21.00
N GLU A 2 -8.79 -14.91 21.64
CA GLU A 2 -9.98 -15.67 21.28
C GLU A 2 -10.33 -15.27 19.84
N ILE A 3 -10.28 -16.25 18.93
CA ILE A 3 -10.66 -16.06 17.54
C ILE A 3 -12.11 -15.61 17.57
N PRO A 4 -12.48 -14.49 16.91
CA PRO A 4 -13.88 -14.10 16.82
C PRO A 4 -14.71 -15.28 16.35
N SER A 5 -15.75 -15.65 17.10
CA SER A 5 -16.59 -16.79 16.74
C SER A 5 -17.10 -16.64 15.31
N PRO A 6 -17.02 -17.70 14.47
CA PRO A 6 -17.48 -17.63 13.09
C PRO A 6 -18.96 -17.23 13.06
N ILE A 7 -19.27 -16.23 12.23
CA ILE A 7 -20.65 -15.75 12.04
C ILE A 7 -21.49 -16.89 11.44
N PRO A 8 -22.70 -17.17 11.94
CA PRO A 8 -23.57 -18.24 11.42
C PRO A 8 -23.80 -18.12 9.90
N LYS A 9 -23.65 -19.23 9.17
CA LYS A 9 -23.84 -19.26 7.71
C LYS A 9 -25.33 -19.04 7.36
N SER A 10 -25.67 -17.90 6.78
CA SER A 10 -26.97 -17.69 6.11
C SER A 10 -26.98 -18.38 4.73
N PRO A 11 -28.14 -18.82 4.19
CA PRO A 11 -28.22 -19.38 2.85
C PRO A 11 -27.66 -18.41 1.79
N GLU A 12 -26.63 -18.83 1.06
CA GLU A 12 -25.90 -17.97 0.12
C GLU A 12 -26.76 -17.64 -1.11
N LYS A 13 -27.26 -16.40 -1.17
CA LYS A 13 -27.57 -15.78 -2.46
C LYS A 13 -26.24 -15.53 -3.18
N LEU A 14 -26.18 -15.84 -4.48
CA LEU A 14 -25.03 -15.53 -5.34
C LEU A 14 -24.75 -14.02 -5.29
N SER A 15 -23.71 -13.63 -4.54
CA SER A 15 -23.24 -12.24 -4.48
C SER A 15 -22.51 -11.87 -5.77
N PHE A 16 -22.77 -10.67 -6.29
CA PHE A 16 -22.02 -10.14 -7.44
C PHE A 16 -20.58 -9.76 -7.08
N TYR A 17 -20.32 -9.45 -5.80
CA TYR A 17 -19.01 -9.07 -5.29
C TYR A 17 -18.36 -10.21 -4.51
N PRO A 18 -17.04 -10.39 -4.57
CA PRO A 18 -16.38 -11.40 -3.75
C PRO A 18 -16.42 -10.99 -2.27
N LYS A 19 -16.60 -11.94 -1.35
CA LYS A 19 -16.47 -11.73 0.10
C LYS A 19 -15.08 -11.16 0.42
N ARG A 20 -14.93 -10.34 1.47
CA ARG A 20 -13.58 -9.93 1.90
C ARG A 20 -12.74 -11.12 2.37
N GLN A 21 -11.41 -10.98 2.38
CA GLN A 21 -10.55 -12.07 2.84
C GLN A 21 -10.78 -12.36 4.33
N ALA A 22 -10.98 -11.32 5.15
CA ALA A 22 -11.33 -11.49 6.55
C ALA A 22 -12.67 -12.25 6.77
N ASP A 23 -13.63 -12.13 5.85
CA ASP A 23 -14.94 -12.79 5.97
C ASP A 23 -14.92 -14.22 5.39
N ALA A 24 -14.06 -14.48 4.41
CA ALA A 24 -13.94 -15.76 3.71
C ALA A 24 -12.79 -16.65 4.22
N VAL A 25 -12.02 -16.19 5.20
CA VAL A 25 -10.80 -16.86 5.67
C VAL A 25 -11.09 -18.28 6.15
N GLN A 26 -12.14 -18.48 6.95
CA GLN A 26 -12.48 -19.81 7.47
C GLN A 26 -12.87 -20.78 6.35
N ASP A 27 -13.72 -20.35 5.42
CA ASP A 27 -14.12 -21.18 4.27
C ASP A 27 -12.91 -21.60 3.41
N SER A 28 -11.89 -20.75 3.32
CA SER A 28 -10.66 -21.04 2.58
C SER A 28 -9.73 -21.98 3.35
N ILE A 29 -9.59 -21.76 4.66
CA ILE A 29 -8.83 -22.64 5.56
C ILE A 29 -9.42 -24.05 5.56
N ASP A 30 -10.74 -24.18 5.68
CA ASP A 30 -11.42 -25.48 5.68
C ASP A 30 -11.08 -26.29 4.42
N LYS A 31 -11.05 -25.61 3.25
CA LYS A 31 -10.64 -26.23 1.97
C LYS A 31 -9.17 -26.61 1.95
N ILE A 32 -8.28 -25.75 2.44
CA ILE A 32 -6.84 -26.03 2.53
C ILE A 32 -6.58 -27.23 3.45
N VAL A 33 -7.26 -27.29 4.60
CA VAL A 33 -7.19 -28.42 5.54
C VAL A 33 -7.73 -29.68 4.87
N ALA A 34 -8.87 -29.63 4.20
CA ALA A 34 -9.43 -30.77 3.50
C ALA A 34 -8.48 -31.32 2.42
N LEU A 35 -7.85 -30.44 1.64
CA LEU A 35 -6.86 -30.83 0.62
C LEU A 35 -5.56 -31.38 1.22
N SER A 36 -5.04 -30.78 2.29
CA SER A 36 -3.79 -31.21 2.94
C SER A 36 -3.92 -32.51 3.74
N THR A 37 -5.10 -32.78 4.30
CA THR A 37 -5.41 -34.02 5.04
C THR A 37 -5.92 -35.15 4.14
N GLY A 38 -6.12 -34.89 2.84
CA GLY A 38 -6.61 -35.86 1.87
C GLY A 38 -8.11 -36.14 1.94
N VAL A 39 -8.87 -35.35 2.71
CA VAL A 39 -10.35 -35.37 2.73
C VAL A 39 -10.90 -34.96 1.35
N GLU A 40 -10.34 -33.91 0.76
CA GLU A 40 -10.54 -33.56 -0.65
C GLU A 40 -9.29 -33.98 -1.44
N ARG A 41 -9.48 -34.65 -2.57
CA ARG A 41 -8.35 -35.09 -3.40
C ARG A 41 -7.99 -34.02 -4.42
N PRO A 42 -6.70 -33.63 -4.54
CA PRO A 42 -6.23 -32.82 -5.65
C PRO A 42 -6.52 -33.48 -7.00
N LEU A 43 -6.59 -32.68 -8.06
CA LEU A 43 -6.70 -33.18 -9.43
C LEU A 43 -5.51 -34.08 -9.76
N GLN A 44 -5.80 -35.22 -10.38
CA GLN A 44 -4.78 -36.22 -10.72
C GLN A 44 -4.24 -35.95 -12.13
N LEU A 45 -3.41 -34.91 -12.24
CA LEU A 45 -2.76 -34.53 -13.49
C LEU A 45 -1.47 -35.35 -13.68
N SER A 46 -1.33 -35.98 -14.84
CA SER A 46 -0.04 -36.52 -15.29
C SER A 46 1.00 -35.42 -15.48
N GLU A 47 2.29 -35.77 -15.48
CA GLU A 47 3.36 -34.78 -15.72
C GLU A 47 3.20 -34.09 -17.09
N THR A 48 2.75 -34.82 -18.12
CA THR A 48 2.43 -34.24 -19.43
C THR A 48 1.29 -33.23 -19.36
N GLU A 49 0.24 -33.52 -18.60
CA GLU A 49 -0.88 -32.58 -18.40
C GLU A 49 -0.45 -31.36 -17.58
N LYS A 50 0.41 -31.53 -16.57
CA LYS A 50 0.97 -30.39 -15.83
C LYS A 50 1.80 -29.48 -16.73
N GLU A 51 2.67 -30.05 -17.56
CA GLU A 51 3.48 -29.28 -18.52
C GLU A 51 2.60 -28.56 -19.55
N GLN A 52 1.54 -29.22 -20.03
CA GLN A 52 0.55 -28.61 -20.91
C GLN A 52 -0.14 -27.41 -20.25
N VAL A 53 -0.58 -27.59 -19.00
CA VAL A 53 -1.20 -26.53 -18.20
C VAL A 53 -0.25 -25.34 -18.01
N LEU A 54 1.02 -25.59 -17.70
CA LEU A 54 2.03 -24.54 -17.51
C LEU A 54 2.36 -23.82 -18.81
N THR A 55 2.41 -24.54 -19.94
CA THR A 55 2.62 -23.94 -21.26
C THR A 55 1.48 -22.98 -21.62
N GLU A 56 0.23 -23.40 -21.40
CA GLU A 56 -0.94 -22.55 -21.65
C GLU A 56 -1.00 -21.35 -20.72
N GLU A 57 -0.71 -21.57 -19.43
CA GLU A 57 -0.64 -20.50 -18.43
C GLU A 57 0.43 -19.47 -18.79
N ASN A 58 1.61 -19.90 -19.24
CA ASN A 58 2.69 -19.02 -19.67
C ASN A 58 2.27 -18.13 -20.85
N GLN A 59 1.61 -18.69 -21.86
CA GLN A 59 1.12 -17.92 -23.02
C GLN A 59 0.09 -16.86 -22.60
N LEU A 60 -0.82 -17.21 -21.68
CA LEU A 60 -1.80 -16.27 -21.17
C LEU A 60 -1.14 -15.18 -20.32
N GLY A 61 -0.18 -15.56 -19.48
CA GLY A 61 0.64 -14.68 -18.67
C GLY A 61 1.39 -13.65 -19.51
N GLU A 62 2.07 -14.07 -20.59
CA GLU A 62 2.79 -13.17 -21.49
C GLU A 62 1.88 -12.12 -22.13
N LYS A 63 0.68 -12.53 -22.56
CA LYS A 63 -0.31 -11.60 -23.12
C LYS A 63 -0.77 -10.59 -22.07
N LEU A 64 -1.05 -11.05 -20.86
CA LEU A 64 -1.48 -10.18 -19.76
C LEU A 64 -0.35 -9.21 -19.36
N GLU A 65 0.89 -9.68 -19.26
CA GLU A 65 2.05 -8.86 -18.91
C GLU A 65 2.27 -7.71 -19.90
N LYS A 66 2.15 -7.97 -21.21
CA LYS A 66 2.27 -6.94 -22.24
C LYS A 66 1.30 -5.78 -22.02
N VAL A 67 0.06 -6.07 -21.60
CA VAL A 67 -0.94 -5.06 -21.27
C VAL A 67 -0.66 -4.43 -19.91
N PHE A 68 -0.29 -5.23 -18.91
CA PHE A 68 0.00 -4.79 -17.55
C PHE A 68 1.15 -3.77 -17.49
N ASP A 69 2.21 -3.99 -18.28
CA ASP A 69 3.40 -3.15 -18.36
C ASP A 69 3.17 -1.76 -18.96
N LEU A 70 2.02 -1.52 -19.59
CA LEU A 70 1.64 -0.20 -20.06
C LEU A 70 1.48 0.74 -18.85
N LYS A 71 2.43 1.65 -18.67
CA LYS A 71 2.44 2.60 -17.55
C LYS A 71 1.45 3.73 -17.81
N ILE A 72 0.48 3.88 -16.94
CA ILE A 72 -0.41 5.04 -16.93
C ILE A 72 0.21 6.08 -16.02
N ASN A 73 0.28 7.33 -16.51
CA ASN A 73 0.83 8.44 -15.78
C ASN A 73 -0.27 9.48 -15.57
N ASN A 74 -0.44 9.91 -14.34
CA ASN A 74 -1.30 11.03 -13.98
C ASN A 74 -0.57 11.91 -12.97
N VAL A 75 -1.03 13.14 -12.82
CA VAL A 75 -0.57 14.05 -11.77
C VAL A 75 -1.78 14.70 -11.11
N THR A 76 -1.85 14.60 -9.78
CA THR A 76 -2.82 15.34 -8.96
C THR A 76 -2.13 16.58 -8.42
N LEU A 77 -2.71 17.75 -8.70
CA LEU A 77 -2.24 19.06 -8.25
C LEU A 77 -3.26 19.68 -7.29
N TYR A 78 -2.76 20.39 -6.29
CA TYR A 78 -3.58 21.14 -5.33
C TYR A 78 -3.63 22.61 -5.76
N VAL A 79 -4.80 23.04 -6.24
CA VAL A 79 -4.96 24.23 -7.07
C VAL A 79 -4.71 25.52 -6.30
N ASP A 80 -5.08 25.57 -5.02
CA ASP A 80 -4.87 26.72 -4.13
C ASP A 80 -3.39 27.13 -4.02
N PHE A 81 -2.46 26.18 -4.19
CA PHE A 81 -1.03 26.49 -4.21
C PHE A 81 -0.69 27.53 -5.30
N PHE A 82 -1.35 27.46 -6.47
CA PHE A 82 -1.11 28.37 -7.58
C PHE A 82 -1.66 29.78 -7.36
N LEU A 83 -2.45 29.99 -6.29
CA LEU A 83 -2.89 31.32 -5.86
C LEU A 83 -1.87 32.00 -4.93
N THR A 84 -0.91 31.25 -4.38
CA THR A 84 0.17 31.80 -3.56
C THR A 84 1.19 32.58 -4.42
N PRO A 85 1.96 33.51 -3.86
CA PRO A 85 3.03 34.19 -4.61
C PRO A 85 4.03 33.23 -5.24
N GLN A 86 4.38 32.15 -4.53
CA GLN A 86 5.30 31.13 -5.03
C GLN A 86 4.68 30.35 -6.20
N GLY A 87 3.43 29.91 -6.07
CA GLY A 87 2.74 29.16 -7.11
C GLY A 87 2.49 30.00 -8.37
N LYS A 88 2.08 31.27 -8.21
CA LYS A 88 1.94 32.21 -9.32
C LYS A 88 3.24 32.39 -10.09
N LYS A 89 4.35 32.62 -9.38
CA LYS A 89 5.68 32.74 -9.99
C LYS A 89 6.06 31.51 -10.82
N ILE A 90 5.81 30.31 -10.30
CA ILE A 90 6.06 29.07 -11.06
C ILE A 90 5.19 29.02 -12.32
N MET A 91 3.91 29.39 -12.22
CA MET A 91 2.99 29.38 -13.36
C MET A 91 3.38 30.40 -14.42
N GLU A 92 3.78 31.61 -14.03
CA GLU A 92 4.27 32.66 -14.93
C GLU A 92 5.54 32.23 -15.67
N GLU A 93 6.48 31.57 -14.97
CA GLU A 93 7.71 31.06 -15.58
C GLU A 93 7.48 29.83 -16.47
N LEU A 94 6.50 28.96 -16.14
CA LEU A 94 6.13 27.80 -16.97
C LEU A 94 5.26 28.18 -18.18
N PHE A 95 4.45 29.23 -18.04
CA PHE A 95 3.45 29.67 -19.02
C PHE A 95 3.52 31.19 -19.25
N PRO A 96 4.65 31.70 -19.79
CA PRO A 96 4.89 33.15 -19.90
C PRO A 96 3.89 33.89 -20.79
N GLU A 97 3.22 33.16 -21.70
CA GLU A 97 2.22 33.70 -22.63
C GLU A 97 0.79 33.69 -22.07
N GLU A 98 0.59 33.15 -20.86
CA GLU A 98 -0.75 32.98 -20.28
C GLU A 98 -1.00 33.98 -19.16
N VAL A 99 -2.20 34.55 -19.13
CA VAL A 99 -2.67 35.32 -17.97
C VAL A 99 -3.10 34.32 -16.90
N ILE A 100 -2.39 34.27 -15.78
CA ILE A 100 -2.68 33.33 -14.69
C ILE A 100 -3.99 33.75 -13.99
N PRO A 101 -5.07 32.95 -14.08
CA PRO A 101 -6.34 33.31 -13.47
C PRO A 101 -6.23 33.37 -11.95
N SER A 102 -6.98 34.29 -11.34
CA SER A 102 -7.17 34.33 -9.88
C SER A 102 -8.31 33.44 -9.39
N ASP A 103 -9.12 32.93 -10.31
CA ASP A 103 -10.25 32.04 -10.04
C ASP A 103 -9.83 30.56 -10.14
N ILE A 104 -10.28 29.74 -9.20
CA ILE A 104 -9.92 28.32 -9.10
C ILE A 104 -10.44 27.52 -10.30
N LEU A 105 -11.66 27.79 -10.78
CA LEU A 105 -12.26 27.06 -11.89
C LEU A 105 -11.49 27.36 -13.19
N GLU A 106 -11.16 28.62 -13.43
CA GLU A 106 -10.35 29.02 -14.58
C GLU A 106 -8.92 28.50 -14.50
N LEU A 107 -8.31 28.45 -13.30
CA LEU A 107 -7.02 27.78 -13.09
C LEU A 107 -7.07 26.28 -13.43
N LYS A 108 -8.12 25.57 -13.01
CA LYS A 108 -8.29 24.14 -13.36
C LYS A 108 -8.37 23.96 -14.87
N LYS A 109 -9.14 24.80 -15.58
CA LYS A 109 -9.23 24.77 -17.04
C LYS A 109 -7.89 25.05 -17.70
N LEU A 110 -7.14 26.04 -17.22
CA LEU A 110 -5.80 26.36 -17.72
C LEU A 110 -4.86 25.16 -17.57
N LEU A 111 -4.80 24.55 -16.38
CA LEU A 111 -3.95 23.38 -16.11
C LEU A 111 -4.29 22.19 -17.02
N LEU A 112 -5.58 21.92 -17.25
CA LEU A 112 -6.02 20.88 -18.17
C LEU A 112 -5.69 21.20 -19.63
N LYS A 113 -5.84 22.46 -20.06
CA LYS A 113 -5.44 22.91 -21.41
C LYS A 113 -3.93 22.76 -21.63
N LYS A 114 -3.12 22.88 -20.57
CA LYS A 114 -1.66 22.71 -20.58
C LYS A 114 -1.20 21.27 -20.27
N GLN A 115 -2.09 20.28 -20.29
CA GLN A 115 -1.78 18.85 -20.08
C GLN A 115 -0.56 18.36 -20.89
N SER A 116 -0.41 18.79 -22.15
CA SER A 116 0.70 18.39 -23.01
C SER A 116 2.07 18.84 -22.49
N ILE A 117 2.14 19.94 -21.73
CA ILE A 117 3.37 20.42 -21.11
C ILE A 117 3.78 19.54 -19.93
N PHE A 118 2.82 19.06 -19.14
CA PHE A 118 3.09 18.11 -18.05
C PHE A 118 3.45 16.72 -18.58
N ALA A 119 2.93 16.35 -19.74
CA ALA A 119 3.26 15.11 -20.45
C ALA A 119 4.57 15.20 -21.24
N ASP A 120 5.11 16.41 -21.42
CA ASP A 120 6.33 16.67 -22.16
C ASP A 120 7.51 15.94 -21.50
N LYS A 121 8.27 15.20 -22.31
CA LYS A 121 9.48 14.52 -21.83
C LYS A 121 10.50 15.53 -21.30
N ASP A 122 10.45 16.78 -21.75
CA ASP A 122 11.31 17.89 -21.33
C ASP A 122 10.68 18.80 -20.27
N PHE A 123 9.55 18.40 -19.64
CA PHE A 123 8.97 19.14 -18.51
C PHE A 123 10.01 19.44 -17.42
N TYR A 124 10.92 18.50 -17.16
CA TYR A 124 11.98 18.69 -16.18
C TYR A 124 12.91 19.86 -16.52
N ARG A 125 13.19 20.11 -17.81
CA ARG A 125 14.00 21.26 -18.24
C ARG A 125 13.28 22.57 -17.95
N LYS A 126 11.98 22.63 -18.29
CA LYS A 126 11.13 23.80 -18.05
C LYS A 126 11.02 24.08 -16.55
N TYR A 127 10.66 23.09 -15.75
CA TYR A 127 10.50 23.24 -14.30
C TYR A 127 11.82 23.61 -13.61
N PHE A 128 12.94 22.92 -13.87
CA PHE A 128 14.19 23.23 -13.17
C PHE A 128 14.86 24.52 -13.65
N SER A 129 14.40 25.12 -14.75
CA SER A 129 14.80 26.47 -15.17
C SER A 129 14.06 27.57 -14.41
N THR A 130 12.91 27.28 -13.78
CA THR A 130 12.18 28.22 -12.91
C THR A 130 13.01 28.59 -11.69
N THR A 131 12.79 29.78 -11.11
CA THR A 131 13.53 30.20 -9.91
C THR A 131 13.37 29.18 -8.78
N VAL A 132 12.14 28.68 -8.57
CA VAL A 132 11.87 27.66 -7.54
C VAL A 132 12.53 26.33 -7.88
N GLY A 133 12.50 25.92 -9.14
CA GLY A 133 13.18 24.72 -9.62
C GLY A 133 14.69 24.77 -9.40
N GLN A 134 15.32 25.92 -9.61
CA GLN A 134 16.76 26.11 -9.35
C GLN A 134 17.09 25.97 -7.85
N GLU A 135 16.24 26.47 -6.94
CA GLU A 135 16.41 26.24 -5.50
C GLU A 135 16.30 24.75 -5.14
N LYS A 136 15.43 24.00 -5.81
CA LYS A 136 15.32 22.54 -5.64
C LYS A 136 16.53 21.81 -6.19
N LEU A 137 17.05 22.20 -7.35
CA LEU A 137 18.30 21.66 -7.88
C LEU A 137 19.42 21.83 -6.86
N LYS A 138 19.56 23.01 -6.25
CA LYS A 138 20.57 23.28 -5.21
C LYS A 138 20.42 22.34 -4.01
N LYS A 139 19.18 22.01 -3.60
CA LYS A 139 18.96 21.02 -2.54
C LYS A 139 19.32 19.59 -2.96
N LEU A 140 19.03 19.22 -4.21
CA LEU A 140 19.27 17.88 -4.74
C LEU A 140 20.76 17.60 -4.99
N PHE A 141 21.49 18.59 -5.50
CA PHE A 141 22.89 18.44 -5.95
C PHE A 141 23.89 19.19 -5.07
N LYS A 142 23.42 19.89 -4.03
CA LYS A 142 24.25 20.69 -3.13
C LYS A 142 25.12 21.67 -3.93
N ASP A 143 26.41 21.72 -3.64
CA ASP A 143 27.38 22.66 -4.23
C ASP A 143 27.73 22.36 -5.70
N LYS A 144 27.13 21.33 -6.31
CA LYS A 144 27.40 20.94 -7.72
C LYS A 144 26.56 21.73 -8.73
N VAL A 145 25.58 22.50 -8.29
CA VAL A 145 24.73 23.31 -9.20
C VAL A 145 25.46 24.61 -9.55
N PRO A 146 25.58 24.95 -10.84
CA PRO A 146 26.17 26.22 -11.24
C PRO A 146 25.49 27.42 -10.58
N THR A 147 26.30 28.41 -10.19
CA THR A 147 25.79 29.69 -9.69
C THR A 147 25.35 30.62 -10.80
N ASP A 148 25.94 30.48 -12.01
CA ASP A 148 25.53 31.22 -13.19
C ASP A 148 24.26 30.59 -13.80
N VAL A 149 23.21 31.41 -13.93
CA VAL A 149 21.92 31.02 -14.51
C VAL A 149 22.09 30.56 -15.97
N ALA A 150 23.07 31.11 -16.70
CA ALA A 150 23.34 30.73 -18.09
C ALA A 150 23.86 29.28 -18.22
N GLU A 151 24.48 28.72 -17.18
CA GLU A 151 25.02 27.36 -17.18
C GLU A 151 23.99 26.30 -16.75
N ILE A 152 22.87 26.71 -16.16
CA ILE A 152 21.83 25.81 -15.63
C ILE A 152 21.23 24.89 -16.72
N PRO A 153 20.90 25.36 -17.95
CA PRO A 153 20.41 24.47 -18.99
C PRO A 153 21.38 23.34 -19.35
N THR A 154 22.67 23.65 -19.43
CA THR A 154 23.74 22.66 -19.70
C THR A 154 23.87 21.66 -18.54
N PHE A 155 23.77 22.14 -17.30
CA PHE A 155 23.76 21.29 -16.11
C PHE A 155 22.55 20.33 -16.10
N ILE A 156 21.35 20.84 -16.40
CA ILE A 156 20.13 20.04 -16.49
C ILE A 156 20.28 18.96 -17.57
N ALA A 157 20.79 19.32 -18.76
CA ALA A 157 21.01 18.37 -19.85
C ALA A 157 22.01 17.27 -19.45
N SER A 158 23.11 17.64 -18.78
CA SER A 158 24.13 16.70 -18.30
C SER A 158 23.61 15.76 -17.20
N ASN A 159 22.54 16.14 -16.50
CA ASN A 159 21.92 15.36 -15.42
C ASN A 159 20.54 14.82 -15.79
N GLU A 160 20.16 14.78 -17.07
CA GLU A 160 18.81 14.41 -17.54
C GLU A 160 18.32 13.11 -16.89
N LYS A 161 19.15 12.06 -16.90
CA LYS A 161 18.77 10.73 -16.37
C LYS A 161 18.33 10.78 -14.91
N GLN A 162 18.92 11.68 -14.11
CA GLN A 162 18.59 11.83 -12.69
C GLN A 162 17.39 12.76 -12.45
N LEU A 163 17.15 13.72 -13.34
CA LEU A 163 16.11 14.74 -13.21
C LEU A 163 14.77 14.31 -13.82
N LYS A 164 14.80 13.42 -14.81
CA LYS A 164 13.63 12.89 -15.49
C LYS A 164 12.71 12.18 -14.51
N GLY A 165 11.42 12.54 -14.52
CA GLY A 165 10.43 12.08 -13.54
C GLY A 165 10.44 12.86 -12.22
N LYS A 166 11.63 13.19 -11.67
CA LYS A 166 11.75 13.93 -10.40
C LYS A 166 11.12 15.31 -10.42
N ALA A 167 11.20 16.03 -11.55
CA ALA A 167 10.62 17.38 -11.65
C ALA A 167 9.12 17.38 -11.36
N LEU A 168 8.39 16.43 -11.93
CA LEU A 168 6.95 16.32 -11.72
C LEU A 168 6.63 15.88 -10.29
N ASP A 169 7.42 14.97 -9.72
CA ASP A 169 7.27 14.54 -8.33
C ASP A 169 7.55 15.67 -7.32
N GLU A 170 8.58 16.49 -7.54
CA GLU A 170 8.89 17.68 -6.74
C GLU A 170 7.78 18.73 -6.86
N PHE A 171 7.35 19.04 -8.09
CA PHE A 171 6.26 19.98 -8.36
C PHE A 171 4.96 19.54 -7.67
N LYS A 172 4.59 18.27 -7.80
CA LYS A 172 3.46 17.66 -7.08
C LYS A 172 3.66 17.74 -5.57
N GLY A 173 4.86 17.42 -5.08
CA GLY A 173 5.21 17.44 -3.67
C GLY A 173 5.04 18.82 -3.02
N ASP A 174 5.36 19.89 -3.74
CA ASP A 174 5.18 21.26 -3.24
C ASP A 174 3.70 21.63 -3.11
N THR A 175 2.88 21.30 -4.12
CA THR A 175 1.43 21.51 -4.04
C THR A 175 0.80 20.71 -2.88
N LEU A 176 1.26 19.47 -2.66
CA LEU A 176 0.80 18.61 -1.57
C LEU A 176 1.19 19.14 -0.17
N LYS A 177 2.44 19.58 -0.01
CA LYS A 177 2.91 20.15 1.27
C LYS A 177 2.14 21.41 1.63
N HIS A 178 1.86 22.27 0.66
CA HIS A 178 1.03 23.44 0.87
C HIS A 178 -0.37 23.03 1.35
N TYR A 179 -1.01 22.09 0.66
CA TYR A 179 -2.30 21.54 1.07
C TYR A 179 -2.29 21.03 2.52
N ASP A 180 -1.30 20.21 2.89
CA ASP A 180 -1.22 19.60 4.22
C ASP A 180 -1.04 20.65 5.32
N SER A 181 -0.19 21.64 5.07
CA SER A 181 0.00 22.78 5.96
C SER A 181 -1.31 23.57 6.13
N GLU A 182 -2.02 23.88 5.05
CA GLU A 182 -3.24 24.67 5.13
C GLU A 182 -4.39 23.93 5.84
N ILE A 183 -4.56 22.63 5.60
CA ILE A 183 -5.53 21.83 6.37
C ILE A 183 -5.12 21.78 7.84
N ALA A 184 -3.85 21.49 8.15
CA ALA A 184 -3.39 21.38 9.53
C ALA A 184 -3.59 22.67 10.35
N LYS A 185 -3.46 23.84 9.72
CA LYS A 185 -3.74 25.16 10.34
C LYS A 185 -5.22 25.38 10.64
N LYS A 186 -6.12 24.83 9.81
CA LYS A 186 -7.58 24.98 9.97
C LYS A 186 -8.17 24.02 11.01
N LEU A 187 -7.44 22.96 11.36
CA LEU A 187 -7.87 21.98 12.34
C LEU A 187 -7.28 22.29 13.72
N ALA A 188 -8.16 22.49 14.70
CA ALA A 188 -7.78 22.79 16.07
C ALA A 188 -7.94 21.55 16.97
N VAL A 189 -6.96 21.32 17.85
CA VAL A 189 -7.06 20.34 18.93
C VAL A 189 -7.62 21.04 20.16
N ASN A 190 -8.76 20.57 20.66
CA ASN A 190 -9.44 21.10 21.83
C ASN A 190 -8.69 20.75 23.13
N ALA A 191 -9.08 21.37 24.25
CA ALA A 191 -8.46 21.12 25.56
C ALA A 191 -8.62 19.67 26.04
N ASP A 192 -9.70 19.00 25.64
CA ASP A 192 -9.94 17.56 25.89
C ASP A 192 -9.22 16.63 24.89
N GLY A 193 -8.42 17.20 24.00
CA GLY A 193 -7.68 16.51 22.96
C GLY A 193 -8.49 16.17 21.71
N THR A 194 -9.80 16.42 21.67
CA THR A 194 -10.64 16.16 20.48
C THR A 194 -10.32 17.11 19.33
N LEU A 195 -10.68 16.73 18.10
CA LEU A 195 -10.38 17.52 16.90
C LEU A 195 -11.60 18.34 16.45
N SER A 196 -11.44 19.65 16.34
CA SER A 196 -12.42 20.56 15.74
C SER A 196 -12.18 20.72 14.23
N ILE A 197 -13.27 20.68 13.45
CA ILE A 197 -13.28 20.77 11.98
C ILE A 197 -14.12 21.94 11.44
N THR A 198 -14.55 22.87 12.29
CA THR A 198 -15.59 23.89 11.99
C THR A 198 -15.22 24.87 10.87
N ASP A 199 -13.92 25.16 10.69
CA ASP A 199 -13.44 26.22 9.78
C ASP A 199 -12.71 25.68 8.54
N GLY A 200 -12.82 24.37 8.29
CA GLY A 200 -12.07 23.69 7.25
C GLY A 200 -12.75 23.71 5.88
N LYS A 201 -12.45 24.69 5.02
CA LYS A 201 -12.65 24.50 3.57
C LYS A 201 -11.55 23.58 3.03
N ILE A 202 -11.94 22.49 2.38
CA ILE A 202 -11.03 21.56 1.71
C ILE A 202 -10.46 22.27 0.46
N PRO A 203 -9.13 22.37 0.31
CA PRO A 203 -8.53 22.95 -0.88
C PRO A 203 -8.83 22.13 -2.13
N ASP A 204 -8.96 22.83 -3.26
CA ASP A 204 -9.31 22.26 -4.55
C ASP A 204 -8.19 21.42 -5.15
N THR A 205 -8.56 20.31 -5.78
CA THR A 205 -7.65 19.45 -6.53
C THR A 205 -8.01 19.37 -8.00
N ILE A 206 -7.03 19.03 -8.82
CA ILE A 206 -7.23 18.57 -10.18
C ILE A 206 -6.29 17.40 -10.48
N THR A 207 -6.80 16.36 -11.15
CA THR A 207 -5.95 15.27 -11.66
C THR A 207 -5.90 15.32 -13.18
N ILE A 208 -4.68 15.31 -13.71
CA ILE A 208 -4.39 15.42 -15.13
C ILE A 208 -3.81 14.08 -15.59
N GLY A 209 -4.51 13.37 -16.48
CA GLY A 209 -3.98 12.19 -17.14
C GLY A 209 -2.92 12.60 -18.17
N LEU A 210 -1.74 11.99 -18.18
CA LEU A 210 -0.62 12.46 -19.02
C LEU A 210 -0.47 11.66 -20.32
N ASN A 211 -1.05 10.46 -20.41
CA ASN A 211 -0.92 9.60 -21.58
C ASN A 211 -2.22 8.83 -21.90
N PRO A 212 -3.30 9.51 -22.29
CA PRO A 212 -4.61 8.89 -22.52
C PRO A 212 -4.61 7.81 -23.62
N ASP A 213 -3.73 7.89 -24.62
CA ASP A 213 -3.54 6.82 -25.61
C ASP A 213 -3.09 5.50 -24.97
N THR A 214 -2.21 5.59 -23.95
CA THR A 214 -1.74 4.41 -23.22
C THR A 214 -2.84 3.84 -22.33
N VAL A 215 -3.64 4.70 -21.69
CA VAL A 215 -4.84 4.28 -20.93
C VAL A 215 -5.81 3.52 -21.84
N LEU A 216 -6.10 4.05 -23.04
CA LEU A 216 -6.98 3.43 -24.02
C LEU A 216 -6.47 2.06 -24.47
N LYS A 217 -5.20 1.97 -24.89
CA LYS A 217 -4.56 0.70 -25.29
C LYS A 217 -4.61 -0.33 -24.16
N LYS A 218 -4.34 0.10 -22.92
CA LYS A 218 -4.38 -0.78 -21.74
C LYS A 218 -5.78 -1.32 -21.49
N TYR A 219 -6.79 -0.44 -21.52
CA TYR A 219 -8.19 -0.82 -21.32
C TYR A 219 -8.71 -1.77 -22.40
N GLN A 220 -8.40 -1.49 -23.67
CA GLN A 220 -8.76 -2.36 -24.81
C GLN A 220 -8.09 -3.73 -24.68
N GLY A 221 -6.78 -3.77 -24.40
CA GLY A 221 -6.05 -5.02 -24.21
C GLY A 221 -6.65 -5.91 -23.11
N TYR A 222 -7.03 -5.34 -21.96
CA TYR A 222 -7.70 -6.12 -20.92
C TYR A 222 -9.08 -6.63 -21.34
N ARG A 223 -9.88 -5.84 -22.07
CA ARG A 223 -11.20 -6.27 -22.56
C ARG A 223 -11.09 -7.40 -23.59
N GLU A 224 -10.10 -7.34 -24.47
CA GLU A 224 -9.82 -8.39 -25.45
C GLU A 224 -9.44 -9.70 -24.75
N LEU A 225 -8.50 -9.66 -23.80
CA LEU A 225 -8.10 -10.84 -23.03
C LEU A 225 -9.27 -11.43 -22.23
N ARG A 226 -10.06 -10.57 -21.58
CA ARG A 226 -11.28 -11.00 -20.88
C ARG A 226 -12.25 -11.72 -21.81
N SER A 227 -12.44 -11.21 -23.04
CA SER A 227 -13.32 -11.81 -24.04
C SER A 227 -12.79 -13.17 -24.51
N GLN A 228 -11.48 -13.25 -24.78
CA GLN A 228 -10.79 -14.49 -25.12
C GLN A 228 -11.02 -15.57 -24.05
N ILE A 229 -10.70 -15.27 -22.78
CA ILE A 229 -10.85 -16.21 -21.66
C ILE A 229 -12.29 -16.68 -21.50
N LYS A 230 -13.27 -15.78 -21.64
CA LYS A 230 -14.69 -16.14 -21.55
C LYS A 230 -15.11 -17.12 -22.65
N LYS A 231 -14.62 -16.94 -23.88
CA LYS A 231 -14.89 -17.86 -24.99
C LYS A 231 -14.28 -19.23 -24.71
N GLU A 232 -13.03 -19.27 -24.25
CA GLU A 232 -12.34 -20.51 -23.88
C GLU A 232 -13.07 -21.24 -22.75
N LEU A 233 -13.45 -20.54 -21.67
CA LEU A 233 -14.25 -21.11 -20.57
C LEU A 233 -15.58 -21.71 -21.06
N ASN A 234 -16.27 -21.04 -21.99
CA ASN A 234 -17.52 -21.57 -22.53
C ASN A 234 -17.29 -22.82 -23.40
N SER A 235 -16.19 -22.88 -24.15
CA SER A 235 -15.83 -24.07 -24.93
C SER A 235 -15.53 -25.29 -24.05
N LEU A 236 -14.95 -25.07 -22.86
CA LEU A 236 -14.69 -26.14 -21.89
C LEU A 236 -15.94 -26.67 -21.20
N LYS A 237 -17.01 -25.85 -21.06
CA LYS A 237 -18.29 -26.31 -20.48
C LYS A 237 -19.01 -27.34 -21.33
N SER A 238 -18.80 -27.31 -22.64
CA SER A 238 -19.38 -28.28 -23.58
C SER A 238 -18.54 -29.53 -23.77
N ALA A 239 -17.30 -29.55 -23.27
CA ALA A 239 -16.41 -30.70 -23.38
C ALA A 239 -16.63 -31.71 -22.24
N GLU A 240 -16.26 -32.96 -22.46
CA GLU A 240 -16.23 -33.97 -21.40
C GLU A 240 -15.26 -33.54 -20.27
N ALA A 241 -15.68 -33.75 -19.02
CA ALA A 241 -14.98 -33.23 -17.84
C ALA A 241 -13.75 -34.08 -17.46
N SER A 242 -12.67 -34.00 -18.25
CA SER A 242 -11.35 -34.53 -17.87
C SER A 242 -10.68 -33.73 -16.75
N GLU A 243 -9.68 -34.31 -16.08
CA GLU A 243 -8.88 -33.61 -15.07
C GLU A 243 -8.15 -32.40 -15.67
N LEU A 244 -7.60 -32.54 -16.88
CA LEU A 244 -7.02 -31.44 -17.63
C LEU A 244 -8.02 -30.31 -17.91
N SER A 245 -9.27 -30.61 -18.31
CA SER A 245 -10.27 -29.57 -18.59
C SER A 245 -10.73 -28.85 -17.32
N LYS A 246 -10.79 -29.55 -16.18
CA LYS A 246 -10.98 -28.93 -14.85
C LYS A 246 -9.81 -28.02 -14.48
N ALA A 247 -8.58 -28.46 -14.66
CA ALA A 247 -7.38 -27.67 -14.36
C ALA A 247 -7.33 -26.37 -15.18
N ARG A 248 -7.57 -26.46 -16.49
CA ARG A 248 -7.71 -25.30 -17.39
C ARG A 248 -8.81 -24.35 -16.92
N THR A 249 -9.95 -24.89 -16.50
CA THR A 249 -11.07 -24.09 -16.00
C THR A 249 -10.68 -23.27 -14.77
N GLU A 250 -9.94 -23.86 -13.82
CA GLU A 250 -9.49 -23.14 -12.62
C GLU A 250 -8.52 -22.00 -12.97
N ILE A 251 -7.58 -22.23 -13.88
CA ILE A 251 -6.61 -21.21 -14.31
C ILE A 251 -7.30 -20.07 -15.05
N LEU A 252 -8.18 -20.40 -16.00
CA LEU A 252 -8.93 -19.40 -16.74
C LEU A 252 -9.84 -18.56 -15.81
N LYS A 253 -10.45 -19.17 -14.79
CA LYS A 253 -11.21 -18.43 -13.76
C LYS A 253 -10.31 -17.49 -12.97
N MET A 254 -9.13 -17.95 -12.56
CA MET A 254 -8.15 -17.13 -11.83
C MET A 254 -7.74 -15.90 -12.63
N TYR A 255 -7.39 -16.08 -13.91
CA TYR A 255 -7.06 -14.98 -14.82
C TYR A 255 -8.25 -14.07 -15.11
N LEU A 256 -9.45 -14.63 -15.30
CA LEU A 256 -10.66 -13.83 -15.51
C LEU A 256 -10.94 -12.92 -14.32
N THR A 257 -10.82 -13.44 -13.10
CA THR A 257 -10.95 -12.65 -11.86
C THR A 257 -9.91 -11.54 -11.84
N ARG A 258 -8.63 -11.86 -12.05
CA ARG A 258 -7.56 -10.85 -12.01
C ARG A 258 -7.72 -9.77 -13.08
N ILE A 259 -8.10 -10.13 -14.30
CA ILE A 259 -8.35 -9.16 -15.38
C ILE A 259 -9.54 -8.25 -15.05
N ASN A 260 -10.61 -8.78 -14.45
CA ASN A 260 -11.74 -7.95 -14.03
C ASN A 260 -11.31 -6.92 -12.97
N GLU A 261 -10.48 -7.32 -12.01
CA GLU A 261 -9.90 -6.39 -11.03
C GLU A 261 -9.01 -5.36 -11.71
N LEU A 262 -8.11 -5.75 -12.61
CA LEU A 262 -7.24 -4.82 -13.34
C LEU A 262 -8.05 -3.81 -14.17
N ILE A 263 -9.17 -4.23 -14.77
CA ILE A 263 -10.08 -3.30 -15.45
C ILE A 263 -10.68 -2.29 -14.45
N ALA A 264 -11.13 -2.78 -13.29
CA ALA A 264 -11.71 -1.96 -12.23
C ALA A 264 -10.68 -0.97 -11.63
N GLU A 265 -9.44 -1.41 -11.42
CA GLU A 265 -8.32 -0.59 -10.93
C GLU A 265 -8.01 0.60 -11.85
N ASN A 266 -8.30 0.50 -13.15
CA ASN A 266 -8.10 1.58 -14.12
C ASN A 266 -9.31 2.52 -14.29
N TYR A 267 -10.44 2.21 -13.64
CA TYR A 267 -11.64 3.04 -13.75
C TYR A 267 -11.48 4.49 -13.23
N PRO A 268 -10.68 4.79 -12.18
CA PRO A 268 -10.42 6.17 -11.77
C PRO A 268 -9.88 7.07 -12.89
N GLU A 269 -9.11 6.53 -13.83
CA GLU A 269 -8.64 7.31 -14.99
C GLU A 269 -9.80 7.81 -15.84
N LEU A 270 -10.81 6.97 -16.02
CA LEU A 270 -12.00 7.31 -16.81
C LEU A 270 -12.86 8.37 -16.10
N TYR A 271 -12.85 8.38 -14.77
CA TYR A 271 -13.45 9.45 -13.98
C TYR A 271 -12.76 10.79 -14.25
N TYR A 272 -11.43 10.84 -14.24
CA TYR A 272 -10.69 12.08 -14.49
C TYR A 272 -10.98 12.65 -15.88
N ILE A 273 -11.09 11.80 -16.90
CA ILE A 273 -11.45 12.24 -18.25
C ILE A 273 -12.90 12.76 -18.28
N THR A 274 -13.83 12.11 -17.57
CA THR A 274 -15.22 12.58 -17.45
C THR A 274 -15.29 13.94 -16.77
N LYS A 275 -14.50 14.15 -15.70
CA LYS A 275 -14.38 15.45 -15.02
C LYS A 275 -13.78 16.52 -15.92
N LYS A 276 -12.74 16.19 -16.68
CA LYS A 276 -12.19 17.08 -17.70
C LYS A 276 -13.27 17.49 -18.71
N ALA A 277 -14.08 16.55 -19.18
CA ALA A 277 -15.19 16.82 -20.10
C ALA A 277 -16.24 17.76 -19.49
N GLN A 278 -16.56 17.59 -18.20
CA GLN A 278 -17.49 18.48 -17.47
C GLN A 278 -16.93 19.90 -17.33
N LEU A 279 -15.61 20.04 -17.11
CA LEU A 279 -14.95 21.34 -16.90
C LEU A 279 -14.66 22.10 -18.20
N MET A 280 -14.28 21.38 -19.26
CA MET A 280 -13.80 21.96 -20.51
C MET A 280 -14.76 21.80 -21.69
N GLY A 281 -15.78 20.94 -21.58
CA GLY A 281 -16.60 20.52 -22.71
C GLY A 281 -16.02 19.29 -23.44
N PRO A 282 -16.87 18.36 -23.92
CA PRO A 282 -16.44 17.13 -24.60
C PRO A 282 -15.68 17.39 -25.91
N GLU A 283 -15.92 18.51 -26.59
CA GLU A 283 -15.25 18.93 -27.81
C GLU A 283 -13.75 19.17 -27.60
N ASN A 284 -13.36 19.62 -26.40
CA ASN A 284 -11.99 19.93 -25.99
C ASN A 284 -11.20 18.71 -25.48
N LEU A 285 -11.79 17.51 -25.54
CA LEU A 285 -11.10 16.25 -25.26
C LEU A 285 -10.24 15.79 -26.44
N LEU A 286 -9.14 15.12 -26.12
CA LEU A 286 -8.30 14.41 -27.08
C LEU A 286 -9.08 13.24 -27.71
N GLY A 287 -8.67 12.79 -28.91
CA GLY A 287 -9.34 11.68 -29.61
C GLY A 287 -9.43 10.40 -28.77
N SER A 288 -8.34 10.03 -28.09
CA SER A 288 -8.29 8.90 -27.17
C SER A 288 -9.18 9.07 -25.94
N GLU A 289 -9.31 10.29 -25.42
CA GLU A 289 -10.17 10.62 -24.28
C GLU A 289 -11.66 10.49 -24.65
N LYS A 290 -12.04 10.94 -25.86
CA LYS A 290 -13.39 10.76 -26.40
C LYS A 290 -13.75 9.28 -26.50
N GLN A 291 -12.88 8.46 -27.10
CA GLN A 291 -13.09 7.01 -27.22
C GLN A 291 -13.21 6.32 -25.85
N LEU A 292 -12.40 6.74 -24.87
CA LEU A 292 -12.47 6.20 -23.51
C LEU A 292 -13.83 6.48 -22.86
N ILE A 293 -14.40 7.67 -23.04
CA ILE A 293 -15.72 8.02 -22.50
C ILE A 293 -16.87 7.35 -23.25
N GLU A 294 -16.81 7.23 -24.58
CA GLU A 294 -17.85 6.55 -25.37
C GLU A 294 -18.03 5.08 -24.93
N GLY A 295 -16.94 4.43 -24.52
CA GLY A 295 -16.95 3.07 -24.01
C GLY A 295 -17.35 2.90 -22.55
N LEU A 296 -17.67 3.98 -21.82
CA LEU A 296 -17.97 3.95 -20.38
C LEU A 296 -19.42 3.54 -20.08
N VAL A 297 -19.56 2.46 -19.32
CA VAL A 297 -20.79 2.13 -18.62
C VAL A 297 -20.76 2.79 -17.24
N GLY A 298 -21.84 3.47 -16.84
CA GLY A 298 -22.01 4.01 -15.48
C GLY A 298 -21.60 5.49 -15.26
N SER A 299 -21.30 6.24 -16.33
CA SER A 299 -20.86 7.65 -16.25
C SER A 299 -21.85 8.61 -15.57
N LYS A 300 -23.14 8.23 -15.46
CA LYS A 300 -24.18 9.06 -14.82
C LYS A 300 -24.06 9.16 -13.30
N ASN A 301 -23.53 8.14 -12.61
CA ASN A 301 -23.29 8.19 -11.16
C ASN A 301 -21.93 7.56 -10.85
N ILE A 302 -20.92 8.43 -10.85
CA ILE A 302 -19.52 8.00 -10.79
C ILE A 302 -19.18 7.47 -9.39
N ASP A 303 -19.63 8.12 -8.33
CA ASP A 303 -19.35 7.66 -6.96
C ASP A 303 -19.89 6.27 -6.69
N LYS A 304 -21.13 6.02 -7.14
CA LYS A 304 -21.72 4.68 -7.07
C LYS A 304 -20.93 3.69 -7.90
N SER A 305 -20.46 4.08 -9.09
CA SER A 305 -19.67 3.20 -9.96
C SER A 305 -18.31 2.87 -9.32
N LEU A 306 -17.59 3.86 -8.80
CA LEU A 306 -16.33 3.67 -8.08
C LEU A 306 -16.51 2.78 -6.85
N SER A 307 -17.59 2.96 -6.07
CA SER A 307 -17.92 2.06 -4.96
C SER A 307 -18.17 0.63 -5.40
N ARG A 308 -18.84 0.40 -6.55
CA ARG A 308 -19.01 -0.95 -7.11
C ARG A 308 -17.68 -1.58 -7.52
N PHE A 309 -16.79 -0.81 -8.13
CA PHE A 309 -15.46 -1.29 -8.50
C PHE A 309 -14.59 -1.58 -7.28
N ASP A 310 -14.67 -0.76 -6.26
CA ASP A 310 -14.00 -1.02 -4.99
C ASP A 310 -14.46 -2.35 -4.36
N LYS A 311 -15.77 -2.60 -4.32
CA LYS A 311 -16.34 -3.89 -3.86
C LYS A 311 -15.86 -5.07 -4.71
N LEU A 312 -15.68 -4.88 -6.01
CA LEU A 312 -15.13 -5.92 -6.88
C LEU A 312 -13.66 -6.22 -6.52
N ILE A 313 -12.85 -5.17 -6.36
CA ILE A 313 -11.40 -5.28 -6.10
C ILE A 313 -11.12 -5.79 -4.68
N HIS A 314 -11.74 -5.21 -3.66
CA HIS A 314 -11.40 -5.42 -2.25
C HIS A 314 -12.41 -6.28 -1.50
N GLY A 315 -13.64 -6.36 -2.02
CA GLY A 315 -14.69 -7.21 -1.48
C GLY A 315 -15.74 -6.43 -0.72
N ALA A 316 -16.79 -7.15 -0.37
CA ALA A 316 -17.90 -6.61 0.39
C ALA A 316 -18.46 -7.69 1.32
N ASP A 317 -19.17 -7.23 2.36
CA ASP A 317 -19.94 -8.11 3.22
C ASP A 317 -21.16 -8.68 2.47
N ILE A 318 -21.79 -9.68 3.10
CA ILE A 318 -23.04 -10.27 2.65
C ILE A 318 -24.14 -9.20 2.65
N GLU A 319 -25.05 -9.32 1.69
CA GLU A 319 -26.20 -8.43 1.54
C GLU A 319 -27.15 -8.56 2.74
N THR A 320 -27.18 -7.55 3.61
CA THR A 320 -28.11 -7.52 4.77
C THR A 320 -29.37 -6.70 4.48
N THR A 321 -29.32 -5.74 3.55
CA THR A 321 -30.42 -4.78 3.26
C THR A 321 -30.61 -4.43 1.77
N GLY A 322 -30.11 -5.25 0.85
CA GLY A 322 -30.03 -4.88 -0.57
C GLY A 322 -28.72 -4.14 -0.93
N GLU A 323 -27.90 -3.85 0.07
CA GLU A 323 -26.59 -3.23 -0.08
C GLU A 323 -25.48 -4.19 0.36
N HIS A 324 -24.38 -4.19 -0.39
CA HIS A 324 -23.15 -4.88 -0.05
C HIS A 324 -22.18 -3.86 0.57
N PRO A 325 -22.06 -3.78 1.90
CA PRO A 325 -21.21 -2.77 2.53
C PRO A 325 -19.74 -3.11 2.30
N GLN A 326 -18.94 -2.07 2.05
CA GLN A 326 -17.50 -2.25 1.90
C GLN A 326 -16.83 -2.48 3.24
N VAL A 327 -17.37 -2.03 4.37
CA VAL A 327 -16.80 -2.37 5.68
C VAL A 327 -17.63 -3.49 6.28
N SER A 328 -17.06 -4.69 6.38
CA SER A 328 -17.78 -5.86 6.89
C SER A 328 -17.97 -5.81 8.39
N THR A 329 -18.94 -6.58 8.88
CA THR A 329 -19.23 -6.73 10.32
C THR A 329 -17.98 -7.22 11.07
N GLN A 330 -17.25 -8.17 10.50
CA GLN A 330 -16.00 -8.68 11.08
C GLN A 330 -14.95 -7.57 11.26
N LEU A 331 -14.76 -6.72 10.25
CA LEU A 331 -13.83 -5.58 10.32
C LEU A 331 -14.26 -4.58 11.40
N LYS A 332 -15.55 -4.27 11.50
CA LYS A 332 -16.09 -3.35 12.52
C LYS A 332 -15.88 -3.88 13.93
N THR A 333 -16.26 -5.14 14.17
CA THR A 333 -16.10 -5.80 15.47
C THR A 333 -14.64 -5.85 15.88
N THR A 334 -13.74 -6.20 14.96
CA THR A 334 -12.30 -6.23 15.25
C THR A 334 -11.75 -4.84 15.54
N ALA A 335 -12.11 -3.82 14.75
CA ALA A 335 -11.70 -2.44 15.00
C ALA A 335 -12.21 -1.91 16.34
N GLN A 336 -13.45 -2.22 16.71
CA GLN A 336 -14.03 -1.85 17.99
C GLN A 336 -13.32 -2.55 19.16
N SER A 337 -13.03 -3.85 19.04
CA SER A 337 -12.26 -4.60 20.04
C SER A 337 -10.85 -4.01 20.25
N ILE A 338 -10.19 -3.58 19.16
CA ILE A 338 -8.90 -2.89 19.25
C ILE A 338 -9.04 -1.58 20.01
N LYS A 339 -10.07 -0.78 19.72
CA LYS A 339 -10.33 0.51 20.36
C LYS A 339 -10.63 0.36 21.86
N GLU A 340 -11.50 -0.56 22.24
CA GLU A 340 -11.97 -0.71 23.63
C GLU A 340 -10.98 -1.42 24.53
N VAL A 341 -10.38 -2.51 24.06
CA VAL A 341 -9.61 -3.44 24.91
C VAL A 341 -8.12 -3.28 24.68
N ARG A 342 -7.67 -3.25 23.42
CA ARG A 342 -6.22 -3.34 23.12
C ARG A 342 -5.50 -2.02 23.30
N GLN A 343 -6.05 -0.91 22.83
CA GLN A 343 -5.37 0.39 22.94
C GLN A 343 -5.13 0.78 24.40
N LYS A 344 -6.13 0.54 25.26
CA LYS A 344 -6.02 0.79 26.69
C LYS A 344 -4.92 -0.08 27.33
N LEU A 345 -4.97 -1.40 27.12
CA LEU A 345 -4.02 -2.33 27.74
C LEU A 345 -2.60 -2.16 27.21
N ALA A 346 -2.45 -1.94 25.90
CA ALA A 346 -1.14 -1.89 25.27
C ALA A 346 -0.39 -0.60 25.57
N VAL A 347 -1.06 0.54 25.79
CA VAL A 347 -0.34 1.79 26.12
C VAL A 347 -0.05 1.90 27.61
N VAL A 348 -1.02 1.59 28.47
CA VAL A 348 -0.84 1.70 29.93
C VAL A 348 0.16 0.68 30.44
N ASN A 349 0.22 -0.52 29.83
CA ASN A 349 1.07 -1.59 30.32
C ASN A 349 2.34 -1.80 29.47
N LYS A 350 2.59 -1.04 28.39
CA LYS A 350 3.80 -1.30 27.56
C LYS A 350 5.08 -1.24 28.40
N ASP A 351 5.27 -0.14 29.13
CA ASP A 351 6.48 0.05 29.95
C ASP A 351 6.53 -0.95 31.11
N GLU A 352 5.38 -1.30 31.70
CA GLU A 352 5.27 -2.35 32.72
C GLU A 352 5.68 -3.71 32.15
N LYS A 353 5.17 -4.09 30.97
CA LYS A 353 5.51 -5.34 30.27
C LYS A 353 6.97 -5.43 29.86
N ILE A 354 7.56 -4.29 29.47
CA ILE A 354 8.99 -4.20 29.21
C ILE A 354 9.76 -4.44 30.52
N ARG A 355 9.35 -3.83 31.64
CA ARG A 355 9.98 -4.04 32.95
C ARG A 355 9.82 -5.48 33.45
N GLU A 356 8.67 -6.12 33.22
CA GLU A 356 8.45 -7.56 33.51
C GLU A 356 9.44 -8.46 32.75
N LYS A 357 9.97 -8.00 31.61
CA LYS A 357 11.04 -8.68 30.85
C LYS A 357 12.45 -8.35 31.35
N GLY A 358 12.57 -7.60 32.45
CA GLY A 358 13.85 -7.15 32.99
C GLY A 358 14.51 -6.05 32.18
N LEU A 359 13.74 -5.35 31.34
CA LEU A 359 14.24 -4.32 30.42
C LEU A 359 13.86 -2.92 30.88
N ASP A 360 14.65 -1.95 30.49
CA ASP A 360 14.43 -0.53 30.75
C ASP A 360 13.75 0.14 29.53
N PRO A 361 12.48 0.59 29.66
CA PRO A 361 11.76 1.27 28.58
C PRO A 361 12.45 2.53 28.07
N GLU A 362 13.13 3.26 28.95
CA GLU A 362 13.85 4.48 28.58
C GLU A 362 15.07 4.12 27.73
N LYS A 363 15.84 3.10 28.09
CA LYS A 363 16.98 2.63 27.27
C LYS A 363 16.51 2.11 25.91
N LEU A 364 15.40 1.37 25.84
CA LEU A 364 14.86 0.89 24.56
C LEU A 364 14.49 2.04 23.59
N SER A 365 14.03 3.17 24.13
CA SER A 365 13.61 4.33 23.33
C SER A 365 14.74 5.33 23.03
N SER A 366 15.73 5.45 23.93
CA SER A 366 16.81 6.45 23.86
C SER A 366 18.11 5.93 23.25
N VAL A 367 18.42 4.63 23.40
CA VAL A 367 19.63 4.04 22.82
C VAL A 367 19.40 3.81 21.33
N MET A 368 20.10 4.61 20.52
CA MET A 368 19.97 4.62 19.08
C MET A 368 21.01 3.70 18.43
N ILE A 369 20.54 2.78 17.59
CA ILE A 369 21.38 1.86 16.82
C ILE A 369 21.88 2.55 15.56
N SER A 370 23.17 2.40 15.26
CA SER A 370 23.83 2.96 14.08
C SER A 370 23.42 2.25 12.78
N ALA A 371 23.68 2.88 11.62
CA ALA A 371 23.39 2.25 10.33
C ALA A 371 24.31 1.05 10.06
N GLU A 372 25.55 1.15 10.52
CA GLU A 372 26.59 0.13 10.42
C GLU A 372 26.22 -1.12 11.22
N GLU A 373 25.78 -0.97 12.49
CA GLU A 373 25.29 -2.09 13.29
C GLU A 373 24.10 -2.79 12.61
N ARG A 374 23.13 -2.02 12.09
CA ARG A 374 21.97 -2.61 11.41
C ARG A 374 22.34 -3.32 10.11
N GLN A 375 23.29 -2.80 9.35
CA GLN A 375 23.80 -3.46 8.16
C GLN A 375 24.46 -4.80 8.54
N GLN A 376 25.30 -4.83 9.56
CA GLN A 376 25.94 -6.07 10.03
C GLN A 376 24.90 -7.12 10.45
N TRP A 377 23.88 -6.71 11.21
CA TRP A 377 22.78 -7.60 11.60
C TRP A 377 21.99 -8.11 10.40
N GLY A 378 21.69 -7.22 9.43
CA GLY A 378 21.02 -7.60 8.20
C GLY A 378 21.80 -8.62 7.39
N GLU A 379 23.10 -8.41 7.21
CA GLU A 379 24.01 -9.34 6.53
C GLU A 379 24.15 -10.66 7.27
N GLU A 380 24.18 -10.66 8.61
CA GLU A 380 24.19 -11.87 9.44
C GLU A 380 22.94 -12.71 9.19
N VAL A 381 21.76 -12.09 9.17
CA VAL A 381 20.49 -12.77 8.87
C VAL A 381 20.54 -13.35 7.46
N LEU A 382 20.89 -12.56 6.43
CA LEU A 382 20.99 -13.05 5.05
C LEU A 382 21.98 -14.23 4.93
N LYS A 383 23.09 -14.19 5.65
CA LYS A 383 24.08 -15.27 5.69
C LYS A 383 23.50 -16.54 6.33
N ALA A 384 22.73 -16.42 7.41
CA ALA A 384 22.06 -17.55 8.06
C ALA A 384 20.99 -18.23 7.18
N TYR A 385 20.41 -17.50 6.22
CA TYR A 385 19.55 -18.07 5.17
C TYR A 385 20.33 -18.58 3.94
N GLY A 386 21.65 -18.34 3.86
CA GLY A 386 22.48 -18.74 2.72
C GLY A 386 22.21 -17.92 1.46
N ILE A 387 21.75 -16.68 1.63
CA ILE A 387 21.31 -15.80 0.54
C ILE A 387 22.01 -14.43 0.55
N LEU A 388 23.06 -14.25 1.35
CA LEU A 388 23.88 -13.04 1.32
C LEU A 388 24.74 -13.03 0.04
N SER A 389 24.78 -11.89 -0.63
CA SER A 389 25.61 -11.73 -1.83
C SER A 389 27.10 -11.62 -1.50
N GLU A 390 27.94 -12.20 -2.35
CA GLU A 390 29.39 -12.04 -2.35
C GLU A 390 29.80 -10.63 -2.81
N MET A 391 28.93 -9.95 -3.58
CA MET A 391 29.13 -8.55 -3.96
C MET A 391 28.83 -7.64 -2.76
N PRO A 392 29.78 -6.82 -2.31
CA PRO A 392 29.57 -5.97 -1.15
C PRO A 392 28.54 -4.87 -1.43
N ALA A 393 27.83 -4.42 -0.39
CA ALA A 393 26.82 -3.38 -0.49
C ALA A 393 27.36 -2.05 -1.07
N SER A 394 28.64 -1.75 -0.86
CA SER A 394 29.33 -0.57 -1.40
C SER A 394 29.43 -0.55 -2.93
N GLU A 395 29.32 -1.71 -3.58
CA GLU A 395 29.35 -1.84 -5.04
C GLU A 395 27.94 -1.85 -5.67
N PHE A 396 26.89 -1.67 -4.86
CA PHE A 396 25.52 -1.64 -5.37
C PHE A 396 25.29 -0.46 -6.34
N ASP A 397 24.91 -0.79 -7.58
CA ASP A 397 24.41 0.18 -8.55
C ASP A 397 22.88 0.25 -8.55
N SER A 398 22.33 1.40 -8.12
CA SER A 398 20.90 1.69 -8.17
C SER A 398 20.25 1.54 -9.55
N GLN A 399 21.04 1.60 -10.62
CA GLN A 399 20.57 1.51 -12.00
C GLN A 399 20.57 0.09 -12.57
N ARG A 400 21.08 -0.90 -11.83
CA ARG A 400 21.11 -2.29 -12.32
C ARG A 400 19.69 -2.84 -12.52
N PRO A 401 19.41 -3.59 -13.60
CA PRO A 401 18.04 -4.00 -13.91
C PRO A 401 17.50 -5.14 -13.03
N GLY A 402 18.38 -5.88 -12.34
CA GLY A 402 18.07 -7.10 -11.60
C GLY A 402 19.01 -7.35 -10.40
N PRO A 403 19.17 -8.60 -9.95
CA PRO A 403 19.97 -8.93 -8.77
C PRO A 403 21.47 -8.77 -8.99
N ALA A 404 22.25 -8.97 -7.92
CA ALA A 404 23.71 -9.12 -8.00
C ALA A 404 24.10 -10.34 -8.87
N PRO A 405 25.35 -10.44 -9.36
CA PRO A 405 25.77 -11.52 -10.27
C PRO A 405 25.56 -12.94 -9.75
N ASP A 406 25.67 -13.14 -8.44
CA ASP A 406 25.42 -14.40 -7.75
C ASP A 406 23.92 -14.68 -7.46
N ASN A 407 23.05 -13.78 -7.90
CA ASN A 407 21.61 -13.82 -7.68
C ASN A 407 21.20 -13.84 -6.19
N ASN A 408 22.04 -13.32 -5.30
CA ASN A 408 21.77 -13.23 -3.87
C ASN A 408 21.32 -11.82 -3.45
N TRP A 409 21.03 -11.66 -2.15
CA TRP A 409 20.52 -10.44 -1.55
C TRP A 409 21.64 -9.56 -0.97
N GLN A 410 21.47 -8.25 -1.07
CA GLN A 410 22.35 -7.26 -0.43
C GLN A 410 21.56 -6.38 0.55
N PHE A 411 22.19 -5.96 1.63
CA PHE A 411 21.67 -4.96 2.56
C PHE A 411 22.39 -3.63 2.32
N VAL A 412 21.68 -2.59 1.89
CA VAL A 412 22.28 -1.33 1.40
C VAL A 412 21.76 -0.15 2.20
N ILE A 413 22.68 0.57 2.86
CA ILE A 413 22.42 1.86 3.52
C ILE A 413 22.41 2.99 2.48
N ARG A 414 21.41 3.88 2.56
CA ARG A 414 21.26 5.01 1.65
C ARG A 414 20.92 6.31 2.37
N SER A 415 21.64 7.39 2.05
CA SER A 415 21.38 8.74 2.57
C SER A 415 20.07 9.36 2.07
N ASP A 416 19.59 8.97 0.89
CA ASP A 416 18.42 9.54 0.23
C ASP A 416 17.10 8.87 0.64
N ARG A 417 17.14 7.94 1.59
CA ARG A 417 15.95 7.26 2.12
C ARG A 417 15.67 7.64 3.57
N SER A 418 14.39 7.54 3.94
CA SER A 418 13.90 7.75 5.32
C SER A 418 13.32 6.49 5.95
N THR A 419 12.99 5.48 5.14
CA THR A 419 12.37 4.22 5.56
C THR A 419 13.09 3.04 4.93
N MET A 420 12.92 1.86 5.52
CA MET A 420 13.36 0.62 4.91
C MET A 420 12.44 0.25 3.75
N ALA A 421 12.96 -0.57 2.84
CA ALA A 421 12.16 -1.20 1.80
C ALA A 421 12.89 -2.41 1.22
N VAL A 422 12.12 -3.43 0.84
CA VAL A 422 12.61 -4.60 0.10
C VAL A 422 12.32 -4.46 -1.38
N ASP A 423 13.34 -4.62 -2.22
CA ASP A 423 13.21 -4.74 -3.67
C ASP A 423 13.51 -6.18 -4.09
N GLY A 424 12.47 -6.98 -4.28
CA GLY A 424 12.60 -8.37 -4.74
C GLY A 424 13.06 -8.52 -6.19
N LYS A 425 13.06 -7.47 -7.01
CA LYS A 425 13.58 -7.51 -8.39
C LYS A 425 15.10 -7.36 -8.39
N GLN A 426 15.61 -6.39 -7.63
CA GLN A 426 17.06 -6.20 -7.47
C GLN A 426 17.68 -7.07 -6.37
N LYS A 427 16.85 -7.78 -5.60
CA LYS A 427 17.23 -8.51 -4.37
C LYS A 427 18.04 -7.62 -3.42
N VAL A 428 17.48 -6.48 -3.06
CA VAL A 428 18.11 -5.53 -2.13
C VAL A 428 17.16 -5.15 -1.01
N ILE A 429 17.68 -5.09 0.21
CA ILE A 429 17.04 -4.41 1.33
C ILE A 429 17.68 -3.04 1.45
N PHE A 430 16.88 -1.98 1.29
CA PHE A 430 17.33 -0.61 1.52
C PHE A 430 17.04 -0.20 2.95
N ASP A 431 17.99 0.46 3.61
CA ASP A 431 17.77 1.20 4.86
C ASP A 431 18.32 2.64 4.76
N ALA A 432 17.89 3.49 5.68
CA ALA A 432 18.33 4.87 5.82
C ALA A 432 19.57 4.97 6.72
N GLU A 433 20.41 5.97 6.49
CA GLU A 433 21.57 6.29 7.37
C GLU A 433 21.17 6.71 8.79
N LYS A 434 19.93 7.17 8.98
CA LYS A 434 19.48 7.65 10.29
C LYS A 434 19.51 6.52 11.32
N THR A 435 19.94 6.85 12.53
CA THR A 435 19.92 5.93 13.66
C THR A 435 18.49 5.59 14.06
N ARG A 436 18.27 4.42 14.66
CA ARG A 436 16.93 3.93 15.04
C ARG A 436 16.92 3.37 16.47
N PRO A 437 15.84 3.53 17.24
CA PRO A 437 15.68 2.80 18.51
C PRO A 437 15.74 1.29 18.27
N ILE A 438 16.21 0.53 19.26
CA ILE A 438 16.44 -0.92 19.12
C ILE A 438 15.18 -1.69 18.72
N GLU A 439 14.02 -1.32 19.26
CA GLU A 439 12.72 -1.92 18.91
C GLU A 439 12.49 -1.85 17.39
N LYS A 440 12.73 -0.68 16.79
CA LYS A 440 12.57 -0.47 15.34
C LYS A 440 13.67 -1.15 14.54
N ALA A 441 14.89 -1.18 15.06
CA ALA A 441 16.01 -1.81 14.37
C ALA A 441 15.79 -3.32 14.21
N LEU A 442 15.38 -4.02 15.27
CA LEU A 442 15.15 -5.46 15.24
C LEU A 442 13.76 -5.82 14.71
N ALA A 443 12.68 -5.36 15.36
CA ALA A 443 11.33 -5.84 15.04
C ALA A 443 10.90 -5.43 13.63
N VAL A 444 11.17 -4.18 13.24
CA VAL A 444 10.87 -3.71 11.88
C VAL A 444 12.03 -4.06 10.95
N GLY A 445 13.25 -3.60 11.25
CA GLY A 445 14.33 -3.68 10.27
C GLY A 445 14.82 -5.08 9.94
N ILE A 446 14.89 -5.98 10.93
CA ILE A 446 15.34 -7.35 10.70
C ILE A 446 14.14 -8.28 10.54
N THR A 447 13.22 -8.29 11.50
CA THR A 447 12.17 -9.32 11.54
C THR A 447 11.06 -9.07 10.51
N HIS A 448 10.59 -7.83 10.36
CA HIS A 448 9.55 -7.49 9.38
C HIS A 448 10.10 -7.46 7.95
N GLU A 449 11.15 -6.68 7.70
CA GLU A 449 11.66 -6.46 6.34
C GLU A 449 12.43 -7.69 5.82
N ILE A 450 13.35 -8.28 6.60
CA ILE A 450 14.16 -9.42 6.14
C ILE A 450 13.40 -10.72 6.36
N GLU A 451 13.15 -11.11 7.61
CA GLU A 451 12.53 -12.41 7.89
C GLU A 451 11.05 -12.47 7.48
N GLY A 452 10.41 -11.34 7.17
CA GLY A 452 9.09 -11.25 6.55
C GLY A 452 9.16 -11.15 5.02
N HIS A 453 9.46 -9.96 4.50
CA HIS A 453 9.34 -9.68 3.07
C HIS A 453 10.37 -10.41 2.19
N VAL A 454 11.62 -10.58 2.62
CA VAL A 454 12.61 -11.35 1.84
C VAL A 454 12.16 -12.81 1.70
N LEU A 455 11.69 -13.43 2.78
CA LEU A 455 11.15 -14.79 2.72
C LEU A 455 9.92 -14.88 1.82
N GLN A 456 9.02 -13.89 1.89
CA GLN A 456 7.89 -13.80 0.97
C GLN A 456 8.34 -13.77 -0.51
N HIS A 457 9.41 -13.06 -0.82
CA HIS A 457 9.99 -13.03 -2.17
C HIS A 457 10.66 -14.35 -2.56
N LEU A 458 11.33 -15.05 -1.64
CA LEU A 458 11.90 -16.37 -1.90
C LEU A 458 10.80 -17.39 -2.18
N ASN A 459 9.76 -17.45 -1.34
CA ASN A 459 8.65 -18.38 -1.49
C ASN A 459 7.81 -18.08 -2.74
N LYS A 460 7.71 -16.82 -3.18
CA LYS A 460 7.11 -16.44 -4.46
C LYS A 460 7.79 -17.13 -5.66
N GLN A 461 9.06 -17.51 -5.55
CA GLN A 461 9.77 -18.23 -6.61
C GLN A 461 9.28 -19.68 -6.75
N LEU A 462 8.70 -20.27 -5.70
CA LEU A 462 8.14 -21.62 -5.71
C LEU A 462 6.81 -21.72 -6.47
N LEU A 463 6.12 -20.60 -6.67
CA LEU A 463 4.85 -20.57 -7.40
C LEU A 463 5.08 -20.86 -8.88
N PRO A 464 4.40 -21.84 -9.49
CA PRO A 464 4.72 -22.25 -10.86
C PRO A 464 4.17 -21.30 -11.93
N PHE A 465 3.12 -20.54 -11.62
CA PHE A 465 2.43 -19.69 -12.59
C PHE A 465 3.12 -18.35 -12.80
N ARG A 466 3.24 -17.96 -14.07
CA ARG A 466 3.73 -16.67 -14.53
C ARG A 466 2.89 -15.51 -13.98
N LEU A 467 1.58 -15.72 -13.85
CA LEU A 467 0.65 -14.75 -13.25
C LEU A 467 1.21 -14.13 -11.97
N PHE A 468 1.74 -14.97 -11.07
CA PHE A 468 2.19 -14.54 -9.76
C PHE A 468 3.56 -13.88 -9.79
N LYS A 469 4.41 -14.15 -10.78
CA LYS A 469 5.75 -13.57 -10.85
C LYS A 469 5.71 -12.06 -10.99
N LYS A 470 4.85 -11.54 -11.86
CA LYS A 470 4.82 -10.11 -12.20
C LYS A 470 3.50 -9.41 -11.87
N VAL A 471 2.38 -9.95 -12.34
CA VAL A 471 1.06 -9.30 -12.23
C VAL A 471 0.46 -9.45 -10.83
N GLY A 472 0.69 -10.61 -10.23
CA GLY A 472 0.15 -11.00 -8.93
C GLY A 472 -1.31 -11.45 -9.01
N GLY A 473 -1.71 -12.26 -8.04
CA GLY A 473 -3.07 -12.68 -7.81
C GLY A 473 -3.95 -11.54 -7.31
N GLY A 474 -5.25 -11.77 -7.30
CA GLY A 474 -6.20 -10.78 -6.79
C GLY A 474 -6.04 -10.57 -5.29
N ARG A 475 -6.26 -9.35 -4.79
CA ARG A 475 -6.19 -9.02 -3.34
C ARG A 475 -4.92 -9.46 -2.60
N GLN A 476 -3.83 -9.65 -3.34
CA GLN A 476 -2.52 -10.01 -2.79
C GLN A 476 -1.99 -9.03 -1.73
N SER A 477 -2.53 -7.81 -1.62
CA SER A 477 -2.13 -6.84 -0.61
C SER A 477 -2.40 -7.31 0.83
N VAL A 478 -3.37 -8.20 1.04
CA VAL A 478 -3.59 -8.81 2.36
C VAL A 478 -2.43 -9.75 2.70
N PHE A 479 -1.91 -10.50 1.74
CA PHE A 479 -0.79 -11.42 1.98
C PHE A 479 0.57 -10.73 1.94
N ALA A 480 0.70 -9.63 1.18
CA ALA A 480 1.96 -8.91 0.98
C ALA A 480 2.61 -8.45 2.29
N GLU A 481 1.83 -8.22 3.34
CA GLU A 481 2.32 -7.78 4.65
C GLU A 481 2.08 -8.82 5.75
N ALA A 482 1.19 -9.81 5.54
CA ALA A 482 0.73 -10.72 6.60
C ALA A 482 1.89 -11.43 7.32
N GLY A 483 2.81 -12.05 6.56
CA GLY A 483 3.97 -12.73 7.14
C GLY A 483 4.92 -11.79 7.88
N ALA A 484 5.16 -10.59 7.34
CA ALA A 484 6.04 -9.58 7.94
C ALA A 484 5.46 -9.01 9.24
N VAL A 485 4.17 -8.67 9.23
CA VAL A 485 3.42 -8.18 10.39
C VAL A 485 3.30 -9.26 11.48
N TYR A 486 3.05 -10.51 11.09
CA TYR A 486 3.01 -11.64 12.02
C TYR A 486 4.35 -11.78 12.75
N ASN A 487 5.44 -11.77 12.00
CA ASN A 487 6.79 -11.82 12.53
C ASN A 487 7.11 -10.70 13.50
N GLU A 488 6.84 -9.47 13.08
CA GLU A 488 7.01 -8.30 13.93
C GLU A 488 6.23 -8.46 15.24
N SER A 489 4.97 -8.87 15.16
CA SER A 489 4.10 -9.06 16.32
C SER A 489 4.64 -10.13 17.26
N LEU A 490 5.07 -11.28 16.72
CA LEU A 490 5.63 -12.37 17.51
C LEU A 490 6.94 -11.96 18.18
N PHE A 491 7.84 -11.31 17.44
CA PHE A 491 9.11 -10.84 17.97
C PHE A 491 8.91 -9.82 19.09
N ILE A 492 8.03 -8.83 18.90
CA ILE A 492 7.76 -7.82 19.92
C ILE A 492 7.19 -8.46 21.19
N LYS A 493 6.21 -9.34 21.04
CA LYS A 493 5.57 -10.03 22.17
C LYS A 493 6.56 -10.85 22.99
N GLU A 494 7.38 -11.64 22.30
CA GLU A 494 8.32 -12.54 22.98
C GLU A 494 9.46 -11.78 23.66
N ASN A 495 10.03 -10.77 22.99
CA ASN A 495 11.28 -10.11 23.42
C ASN A 495 11.04 -8.85 24.24
N PHE A 496 9.96 -8.09 23.98
CA PHE A 496 9.63 -6.86 24.70
C PHE A 496 8.39 -6.98 25.59
N GLY A 497 7.65 -8.10 25.49
CA GLY A 497 6.57 -8.43 26.43
C GLY A 497 5.21 -7.83 26.13
N TYR A 498 5.08 -6.99 25.09
CA TYR A 498 3.82 -6.32 24.74
C TYR A 498 3.32 -6.73 23.34
N ASP A 499 2.02 -6.56 23.09
CA ASP A 499 1.44 -6.90 21.77
C ASP A 499 1.53 -5.70 20.80
N ARG A 500 1.82 -5.98 19.52
CA ARG A 500 1.62 -4.99 18.45
C ARG A 500 0.12 -4.68 18.32
N ILE A 501 -0.22 -3.40 18.22
CA ILE A 501 -1.62 -2.98 18.04
C ILE A 501 -1.91 -2.77 16.55
N PRO A 502 -2.86 -3.52 15.96
CA PRO A 502 -3.33 -3.30 14.60
C PRO A 502 -3.90 -1.90 14.35
N GLY A 503 -3.81 -1.42 13.10
CA GLY A 503 -4.31 -0.12 12.67
C GLY A 503 -5.82 -0.06 12.43
N GLY A 504 -6.66 -0.09 13.49
CA GLY A 504 -8.13 -0.07 13.37
C GLY A 504 -8.75 1.27 12.93
N ALA A 505 -8.02 2.38 13.04
CA ALA A 505 -8.56 3.73 12.83
C ALA A 505 -9.08 4.02 11.39
N TYR A 506 -8.57 3.28 10.40
CA TYR A 506 -9.07 3.36 9.02
C TYR A 506 -10.54 2.95 8.93
N VAL A 507 -10.97 1.96 9.72
CA VAL A 507 -12.37 1.49 9.72
C VAL A 507 -13.29 2.60 10.19
N SER A 508 -12.94 3.33 11.25
CA SER A 508 -13.74 4.46 11.74
C SER A 508 -13.89 5.57 10.70
N ALA A 509 -12.83 5.90 9.97
CA ALA A 509 -12.90 6.87 8.88
C ALA A 509 -13.74 6.39 7.69
N MET A 510 -13.65 5.10 7.33
CA MET A 510 -14.49 4.51 6.28
C MET A 510 -15.98 4.48 6.68
N GLU A 511 -16.29 4.17 7.93
CA GLU A 511 -17.66 4.21 8.45
C GLU A 511 -18.24 5.61 8.41
N GLU A 512 -17.44 6.61 8.81
CA GLU A 512 -17.85 8.00 8.72
C GLU A 512 -18.14 8.42 7.28
N ARG A 513 -17.32 7.97 6.31
CA ARG A 513 -17.61 8.18 4.90
C ARG A 513 -18.91 7.52 4.45
N LEU A 514 -19.15 6.27 4.86
CA LEU A 514 -20.39 5.55 4.52
C LEU A 514 -21.64 6.22 5.12
N ARG A 515 -21.50 6.98 6.21
CA ARG A 515 -22.57 7.83 6.78
C ARG A 515 -22.76 9.17 6.03
N GLY A 516 -21.99 9.42 4.97
CA GLY A 516 -22.04 10.65 4.19
C GLY A 516 -21.05 11.73 4.65
N GLY A 517 -20.15 11.42 5.59
CA GLY A 517 -19.12 12.35 6.04
C GLY A 517 -18.18 12.77 4.90
N ASN A 518 -17.74 14.03 4.93
CA ASN A 518 -16.73 14.54 4.00
C ASN A 518 -15.31 14.15 4.44
N TYR A 519 -14.29 14.65 3.73
CA TYR A 519 -12.89 14.38 4.06
C TYR A 519 -12.52 14.78 5.50
N LEU A 520 -12.97 15.94 5.99
CA LEU A 520 -12.65 16.39 7.34
C LEU A 520 -13.37 15.59 8.42
N ASN A 521 -14.61 15.14 8.17
CA ASN A 521 -15.27 14.17 9.03
C ASN A 521 -14.43 12.87 9.14
N CYS A 522 -13.90 12.38 8.02
CA CYS A 522 -13.03 11.20 8.01
C CYS A 522 -11.72 11.42 8.76
N VAL A 523 -11.09 12.60 8.62
CA VAL A 523 -9.90 12.99 9.40
C VAL A 523 -10.21 12.96 10.90
N LYS A 524 -11.32 13.57 11.31
CA LYS A 524 -11.78 13.58 12.71
C LYS A 524 -12.03 12.16 13.22
N ALA A 525 -12.76 11.34 12.48
CA ALA A 525 -13.05 9.97 12.87
C ALA A 525 -11.77 9.11 13.01
N PHE A 526 -10.79 9.27 12.12
CA PHE A 526 -9.49 8.60 12.24
C PHE A 526 -8.73 9.07 13.49
N TYR A 527 -8.67 10.38 13.71
CA TYR A 527 -7.98 11.00 14.84
C TYR A 527 -8.58 10.52 16.17
N GLU A 528 -9.91 10.61 16.32
CA GLU A 528 -10.62 10.22 17.54
C GLU A 528 -10.55 8.71 17.80
N ALA A 529 -10.37 7.88 16.77
CA ALA A 529 -10.14 6.45 16.94
C ALA A 529 -8.74 6.11 17.50
N LYS A 530 -7.78 7.04 17.42
CA LYS A 530 -6.43 6.89 17.98
C LYS A 530 -6.19 7.71 19.25
N LEU A 531 -6.98 8.75 19.48
CA LEU A 531 -6.89 9.62 20.65
C LEU A 531 -6.85 8.86 22.00
N PRO A 532 -7.60 7.76 22.22
CA PRO A 532 -7.54 7.01 23.46
C PRO A 532 -6.12 6.57 23.85
N ALA A 533 -5.25 6.24 22.90
CA ALA A 533 -3.86 5.88 23.21
C ALA A 533 -3.12 7.03 23.94
N ILE A 534 -3.35 8.28 23.53
CA ILE A 534 -2.74 9.46 24.13
C ILE A 534 -3.39 9.79 25.47
N THR A 535 -4.73 9.77 25.55
CA THR A 535 -5.46 10.16 26.77
C THR A 535 -5.29 9.16 27.92
N HIS A 536 -4.99 7.89 27.63
CA HIS A 536 -4.60 6.93 28.67
C HIS A 536 -3.14 7.09 29.11
N LYS A 537 -2.25 7.56 28.23
CA LYS A 537 -0.84 7.78 28.53
C LYS A 537 -0.60 9.04 29.38
N TYR A 538 -1.40 10.08 29.17
CA TYR A 538 -1.22 11.38 29.81
C TYR A 538 -2.45 11.76 30.63
N THR A 539 -2.30 11.90 31.95
CA THR A 539 -3.36 12.42 32.83
C THR A 539 -3.64 13.91 32.55
N ASP A 540 -2.62 14.67 32.16
CA ASP A 540 -2.74 16.06 31.73
C ASP A 540 -2.31 16.23 30.26
N LEU A 541 -3.29 16.49 29.39
CA LEU A 541 -3.09 16.73 27.96
C LEU A 541 -2.46 18.10 27.65
N SER A 542 -2.35 18.98 28.66
CA SER A 542 -1.75 20.31 28.50
C SER A 542 -0.22 20.28 28.42
N THR A 543 0.40 19.15 28.80
CA THR A 543 1.86 18.96 28.79
C THR A 543 2.45 19.12 27.38
N PRO A 544 3.70 19.62 27.25
CA PRO A 544 4.35 19.77 25.94
C PRO A 544 4.44 18.46 25.14
N GLN A 545 4.66 17.34 25.81
CA GLN A 545 4.76 16.01 25.21
C GLN A 545 3.40 15.54 24.67
N ALA A 546 2.33 15.65 25.45
CA ALA A 546 0.98 15.30 25.00
C ALA A 546 0.56 16.15 23.80
N LYS A 547 0.79 17.47 23.85
CA LYS A 547 0.51 18.38 22.72
C LYS A 547 1.27 17.99 21.45
N LYS A 548 2.56 17.64 21.57
CA LYS A 548 3.37 17.19 20.43
C LYS A 548 2.85 15.89 19.82
N GLU A 549 2.44 14.92 20.64
CA GLU A 549 1.85 13.66 20.16
C GLU A 549 0.49 13.90 19.49
N MET A 550 -0.38 14.75 20.06
CA MET A 550 -1.66 15.12 19.45
C MET A 550 -1.49 15.83 18.10
N GLU A 551 -0.53 16.76 18.00
CA GLU A 551 -0.21 17.42 16.72
C GLU A 551 0.34 16.45 15.69
N THR A 552 1.17 15.48 16.12
CA THR A 552 1.66 14.41 15.25
C THR A 552 0.51 13.54 14.75
N LEU A 553 -0.42 13.18 15.64
CA LEU A 553 -1.62 12.40 15.31
C LEU A 553 -2.55 13.17 14.36
N LYS A 554 -2.69 14.49 14.51
CA LYS A 554 -3.45 15.34 13.60
C LYS A 554 -2.89 15.29 12.19
N VAL A 555 -1.58 15.49 12.03
CA VAL A 555 -0.91 15.40 10.72
C VAL A 555 -1.03 14.00 10.13
N GLU A 556 -0.90 12.96 10.96
CA GLU A 556 -1.13 11.57 10.54
C GLU A 556 -2.57 11.38 10.02
N ALA A 557 -3.58 11.83 10.77
CA ALA A 557 -4.99 11.68 10.39
C ALA A 557 -5.30 12.36 9.04
N ILE A 558 -4.72 13.54 8.79
CA ILE A 558 -4.79 14.24 7.50
C ILE A 558 -4.23 13.35 6.37
N ASP A 559 -3.00 12.84 6.49
CA ASP A 559 -2.40 11.97 5.46
C ASP A 559 -3.22 10.69 5.23
N ARG A 560 -3.64 10.04 6.31
CA ARG A 560 -4.26 8.72 6.27
C ARG A 560 -5.67 8.78 5.71
N ALA A 561 -6.48 9.76 6.11
CA ALA A 561 -7.84 9.93 5.59
C ALA A 561 -7.87 10.22 4.08
N LYS A 562 -6.87 10.93 3.52
CA LYS A 562 -6.80 11.22 2.07
C LYS A 562 -6.83 9.97 1.22
N ARG A 563 -6.29 8.87 1.73
CA ARG A 563 -6.18 7.60 1.00
C ARG A 563 -7.54 7.02 0.63
N LEU A 564 -8.57 7.32 1.41
CA LEU A 564 -9.97 6.94 1.14
C LEU A 564 -10.57 7.66 -0.07
N PHE A 565 -9.98 8.79 -0.45
CA PHE A 565 -10.45 9.68 -1.52
C PHE A 565 -9.56 9.62 -2.77
N ARG A 566 -8.50 8.80 -2.77
CA ARG A 566 -7.67 8.57 -3.96
C ARG A 566 -8.55 8.08 -5.12
N GLY A 567 -8.25 8.53 -6.34
CA GLY A 567 -9.09 8.24 -7.49
C GLY A 567 -10.24 9.23 -7.71
N ALA A 568 -10.41 10.25 -6.85
CA ALA A 568 -11.47 11.23 -6.97
C ALA A 568 -11.16 12.60 -6.33
N ASP A 569 -12.07 13.56 -6.48
CA ASP A 569 -11.96 14.88 -5.85
C ASP A 569 -12.16 14.80 -4.32
N LEU A 570 -11.29 15.50 -3.58
CA LEU A 570 -11.38 15.65 -2.11
C LEU A 570 -12.53 16.58 -1.70
N ASN A 571 -12.92 17.50 -2.59
CA ASN A 571 -13.95 18.53 -2.37
C ASN A 571 -15.37 17.99 -2.54
N SER A 572 -15.68 16.79 -2.02
CA SER A 572 -17.04 16.26 -2.08
C SER A 572 -18.07 17.04 -1.23
N ASP A 573 -17.75 18.25 -0.78
CA ASP A 573 -18.69 19.14 -0.09
C ASP A 573 -19.93 19.43 -0.96
N GLU A 574 -19.81 19.36 -2.30
CA GLU A 574 -20.93 19.53 -3.23
C GLU A 574 -21.89 18.32 -3.29
N SER A 575 -21.53 17.17 -2.74
CA SER A 575 -22.46 16.05 -2.56
C SER A 575 -21.92 15.06 -1.52
N PRO A 576 -22.44 15.05 -0.27
CA PRO A 576 -22.16 13.98 0.68
C PRO A 576 -22.64 12.66 0.05
N SER A 577 -21.70 11.86 -0.44
CA SER A 577 -21.99 10.53 -0.96
C SER A 577 -21.69 9.51 0.12
N SER A 578 -22.67 8.67 0.44
CA SER A 578 -22.56 7.51 1.34
C SER A 578 -21.75 6.36 0.72
N TYR A 579 -20.93 6.66 -0.28
CA TYR A 579 -20.14 5.70 -1.03
C TYR A 579 -18.67 5.82 -0.63
N LEU A 580 -18.09 4.68 -0.29
CA LEU A 580 -16.65 4.56 -0.15
C LEU A 580 -16.07 4.30 -1.55
N ARG A 581 -15.08 5.09 -1.97
CA ARG A 581 -14.46 4.97 -3.31
C ARG A 581 -13.21 4.09 -3.29
N SER A 582 -12.57 3.97 -2.13
CA SER A 582 -11.41 3.14 -1.87
C SER A 582 -11.49 2.56 -0.46
N SER A 583 -11.47 1.24 -0.37
CA SER A 583 -11.38 0.49 0.89
C SER A 583 -10.04 -0.22 1.04
N LYS A 584 -9.06 0.04 0.16
CA LYS A 584 -7.77 -0.65 0.14
C LYS A 584 -7.08 -0.74 1.50
N ASP A 585 -7.14 0.33 2.30
CA ASP A 585 -6.46 0.38 3.61
C ASP A 585 -7.13 -0.51 4.69
N SER A 586 -8.31 -1.09 4.42
CA SER A 586 -8.86 -2.16 5.27
C SER A 586 -7.99 -3.42 5.25
N ALA A 587 -7.15 -3.58 4.21
CA ALA A 587 -6.18 -4.67 4.12
C ALA A 587 -5.27 -4.75 5.36
N TYR A 588 -4.95 -3.63 6.02
CA TYR A 588 -4.15 -3.64 7.25
C TYR A 588 -4.81 -4.43 8.38
N LEU A 589 -6.13 -4.31 8.53
CA LEU A 589 -6.86 -5.06 9.54
C LEU A 589 -7.17 -6.49 9.07
N GLU A 590 -7.43 -6.67 7.77
CA GLU A 590 -7.59 -8.01 7.18
C GLU A 590 -6.32 -8.87 7.32
N GLN A 591 -5.14 -8.26 7.21
CA GLN A 591 -3.85 -8.93 7.43
C GLN A 591 -3.76 -9.60 8.80
N ASP A 592 -4.08 -8.84 9.85
CA ASP A 592 -4.04 -9.34 11.23
C ASP A 592 -5.09 -10.46 11.42
N ILE A 593 -6.34 -10.25 10.95
CA ILE A 593 -7.40 -11.27 11.04
C ILE A 593 -6.99 -12.55 10.31
N VAL A 594 -6.55 -12.45 9.05
CA VAL A 594 -6.16 -13.62 8.25
C VAL A 594 -5.01 -14.37 8.92
N THR A 595 -4.03 -13.64 9.43
CA THR A 595 -2.89 -14.22 10.16
C THR A 595 -3.35 -14.99 11.39
N ASP A 596 -4.23 -14.41 12.21
CA ASP A 596 -4.73 -15.06 13.43
C ASP A 596 -5.42 -16.41 13.11
N TYR A 597 -6.24 -16.44 12.06
CA TYR A 597 -6.89 -17.67 11.59
C TYR A 597 -5.90 -18.70 11.03
N LEU A 598 -4.89 -18.25 10.27
CA LEU A 598 -3.83 -19.13 9.76
C LEU A 598 -3.03 -19.77 10.90
N VAL A 599 -2.63 -18.98 11.90
CA VAL A 599 -1.90 -19.47 13.08
C VAL A 599 -2.75 -20.47 13.86
N ALA A 600 -4.02 -20.15 14.12
CA ALA A 600 -4.94 -21.04 14.81
C ALA A 600 -5.13 -22.40 14.11
N SER A 601 -4.94 -22.43 12.80
CA SER A 601 -5.10 -23.62 11.96
C SER A 601 -3.77 -24.30 11.61
N ASN A 602 -2.64 -23.84 12.17
CA ASN A 602 -1.28 -24.29 11.85
C ASN A 602 -0.92 -24.15 10.35
N LEU A 603 -1.39 -23.09 9.71
CA LEU A 603 -1.20 -22.76 8.30
C LEU A 603 -0.42 -21.44 8.08
N GLN A 604 0.23 -20.92 9.12
CA GLN A 604 1.00 -19.66 9.10
C GLN A 604 2.06 -19.59 8.00
N ALA A 605 2.56 -20.73 7.49
CA ALA A 605 3.46 -20.78 6.34
C ALA A 605 2.89 -20.02 5.13
N LEU A 606 1.58 -20.07 4.90
CA LEU A 606 0.92 -19.38 3.79
C LEU A 606 1.07 -17.85 3.82
N ALA A 607 1.20 -17.25 5.01
CA ALA A 607 1.41 -15.80 5.17
C ALA A 607 2.77 -15.34 4.58
N TYR A 608 3.70 -16.28 4.39
CA TYR A 608 5.01 -16.03 3.80
C TYR A 608 5.06 -16.28 2.30
N ILE A 609 3.94 -16.27 1.57
CA ILE A 609 3.94 -16.34 0.11
C ILE A 609 3.48 -14.99 -0.47
N ALA A 610 4.40 -14.24 -1.09
CA ALA A 610 4.00 -13.05 -1.84
C ALA A 610 3.30 -13.39 -3.16
N GLY A 611 2.41 -12.50 -3.58
CA GLY A 611 1.84 -12.57 -4.93
C GLY A 611 0.53 -13.34 -5.06
N ILE A 612 0.00 -13.92 -3.98
CA ILE A 612 -1.22 -14.73 -3.98
C ILE A 612 -2.18 -14.28 -2.88
N ASN A 613 -3.40 -14.84 -2.88
CA ASN A 613 -4.35 -14.81 -1.77
C ASN A 613 -4.76 -16.24 -1.37
N LEU A 614 -5.66 -16.40 -0.38
CA LEU A 614 -6.13 -17.73 0.06
C LEU A 614 -6.83 -18.51 -1.05
N ASP A 615 -7.67 -17.87 -1.87
CA ASP A 615 -8.35 -18.54 -2.98
C ASP A 615 -7.35 -19.10 -4.00
N ASN A 616 -6.28 -18.35 -4.28
CA ASN A 616 -5.19 -18.80 -5.14
C ASN A 616 -4.41 -19.97 -4.51
N ALA A 617 -4.17 -19.95 -3.20
CA ALA A 617 -3.56 -21.07 -2.49
C ALA A 617 -4.44 -22.33 -2.59
N VAL A 618 -5.76 -22.21 -2.36
CA VAL A 618 -6.74 -23.30 -2.56
C VAL A 618 -6.66 -23.83 -3.99
N THR A 619 -6.70 -22.96 -5.00
CA THR A 619 -6.59 -23.39 -6.40
C THR A 619 -5.28 -24.12 -6.67
N LEU A 620 -4.14 -23.59 -6.23
CA LEU A 620 -2.85 -24.24 -6.47
C LEU A 620 -2.74 -25.60 -5.77
N MET A 621 -3.23 -25.73 -4.53
CA MET A 621 -3.27 -27.02 -3.84
C MET A 621 -4.19 -28.01 -4.54
N LYS A 622 -5.36 -27.56 -5.01
CA LYS A 622 -6.29 -28.37 -5.80
C LYS A 622 -5.65 -28.88 -7.10
N LEU A 623 -4.77 -28.09 -7.72
CA LEU A 623 -4.02 -28.48 -8.91
C LEU A 623 -2.78 -29.35 -8.60
N GLY A 624 -2.45 -29.59 -7.32
CA GLY A 624 -1.22 -30.27 -6.92
C GLY A 624 0.05 -29.45 -7.22
N MET A 625 -0.09 -28.12 -7.25
CA MET A 625 0.92 -27.16 -7.69
C MET A 625 1.44 -26.23 -6.56
N LEU A 626 0.96 -26.43 -5.33
CA LEU A 626 1.51 -25.80 -4.12
C LEU A 626 1.78 -26.88 -3.07
N ASP A 627 3.02 -26.93 -2.62
CA ASP A 627 3.49 -27.82 -1.57
C ASP A 627 3.89 -26.99 -0.35
N LEU A 628 3.09 -27.08 0.72
CA LEU A 628 3.28 -26.28 1.92
C LEU A 628 4.58 -26.63 2.65
N SER A 629 5.10 -27.85 2.48
CA SER A 629 6.34 -28.28 3.13
C SER A 629 7.60 -27.60 2.59
N LYS A 630 7.51 -27.02 1.38
CA LYS A 630 8.61 -26.30 0.73
C LYS A 630 8.66 -24.82 1.07
N ILE A 631 7.64 -24.29 1.73
CA ILE A 631 7.57 -22.88 2.10
C ILE A 631 8.57 -22.61 3.21
N GLN A 632 9.48 -21.67 2.98
CA GLN A 632 10.41 -21.22 4.00
C GLN A 632 9.68 -20.37 5.03
N THR A 633 9.88 -20.69 6.30
CA THR A 633 9.41 -19.89 7.44
C THR A 633 10.61 -19.26 8.17
N PRO A 634 10.35 -18.25 9.02
CA PRO A 634 11.41 -17.57 9.76
C PRO A 634 12.17 -18.49 10.70
N LYS A 635 13.51 -18.39 10.65
CA LYS A 635 14.46 -18.98 11.60
C LYS A 635 14.59 -18.15 12.88
N PHE A 636 14.11 -16.91 12.87
CA PHE A 636 14.18 -15.94 13.97
C PHE A 636 15.60 -15.60 14.40
N VAL A 637 16.50 -15.37 13.43
CA VAL A 637 17.90 -14.97 13.70
C VAL A 637 17.97 -13.64 14.46
N ALA A 638 16.94 -12.79 14.30
CA ALA A 638 16.78 -11.58 15.09
C ALA A 638 16.77 -11.84 16.61
N LYS A 639 16.29 -13.01 17.06
CA LYS A 639 16.30 -13.38 18.49
C LYS A 639 17.72 -13.65 18.96
N ASP A 640 18.54 -14.33 18.17
CA ASP A 640 19.95 -14.56 18.52
C ASP A 640 20.73 -13.24 18.63
N ILE A 641 20.47 -12.31 17.71
CA ILE A 641 21.03 -10.96 17.78
C ILE A 641 20.56 -10.25 19.06
N TRP A 642 19.27 -10.29 19.36
CA TRP A 642 18.70 -9.70 20.57
C TRP A 642 19.33 -10.26 21.84
N GLU A 643 19.44 -11.59 21.96
CA GLU A 643 20.01 -12.26 23.14
C GLU A 643 21.45 -11.81 23.42
N ARG A 644 22.26 -11.52 22.39
CA ARG A 644 23.62 -11.01 22.55
C ARG A 644 23.68 -9.56 23.04
N ILE A 645 22.71 -8.73 22.69
CA ILE A 645 22.76 -7.28 22.94
C ILE A 645 21.80 -6.80 24.02
N LYS A 646 20.85 -7.63 24.47
CA LYS A 646 19.79 -7.23 25.41
C LYS A 646 20.31 -6.68 26.73
N GLY A 647 21.51 -7.09 27.16
CA GLY A 647 22.18 -6.56 28.36
C GLY A 647 22.40 -5.04 28.32
N ARG A 648 22.50 -4.43 27.12
CA ARG A 648 22.58 -2.95 26.96
C ARG A 648 21.29 -2.23 27.39
N PHE A 649 20.20 -2.97 27.51
CA PHE A 649 18.85 -2.45 27.76
C PHE A 649 18.22 -3.06 29.01
N ALA A 650 18.99 -3.81 29.80
CA ALA A 650 18.53 -4.34 31.07
C ALA A 650 18.25 -3.20 32.05
N LEU A 651 17.30 -3.42 32.96
CA LEU A 651 17.17 -2.61 34.15
C LEU A 651 18.52 -2.63 34.89
N GLU A 652 18.97 -1.46 35.35
CA GLU A 652 20.06 -1.43 36.31
C GLU A 652 19.62 -2.22 37.53
N GLU A 653 20.39 -3.27 37.88
CA GLU A 653 20.24 -3.88 39.18
C GLU A 653 20.44 -2.75 40.19
N ALA A 654 19.44 -2.51 41.04
CA ALA A 654 19.61 -1.60 42.17
C ALA A 654 20.79 -2.16 42.97
N SER A 655 21.97 -1.55 42.79
CA SER A 655 23.14 -1.89 43.58
C SER A 655 22.71 -1.86 45.03
N GLU A 656 22.90 -2.96 45.77
CA GLU A 656 22.67 -3.06 47.21
C GLU A 656 23.61 -2.15 48.03
N GLU A 657 23.98 -0.98 47.51
CA GLU A 657 24.70 0.07 48.21
C GLU A 657 23.71 0.99 48.94
N THR A 658 23.10 0.48 50.01
CA THR A 658 22.75 1.22 51.25
C THR A 658 21.99 0.34 52.25
N LYS A 659 22.62 -0.76 52.66
CA LYS A 659 22.37 -1.35 53.98
C LYS A 659 23.71 -1.68 54.64
N SER A 660 24.46 -0.63 54.99
CA SER A 660 25.48 -0.70 56.04
C SER A 660 25.00 0.10 57.23
#